data_AF-A0A421JUY4-F1
#
_entry.id   AF-A0A421JUY4-F1
#
_cell.length_a   1.000
_cell.length_b   1.000
_cell.length_c   1.000
_cell.angle_alpha   90.00
_cell.angle_beta   90.00
_cell.angle_gamma   90.00
#
_symmetry.space_group_name_H-M   'P 1'
#
loop_
_entity.id
_entity.type
_entity.pdbx_description
1 polymer ?
#
loop_
_entity_poly.entity_id
_entity_poly.type
_entity_poly.pdbx_seq_one_letter_code
_entity_poly.pdbx_strand_id
1 'polypeptide(L)'
;MSSQDGKPGPSDEPVASTPNKSSNVFGNALQTWVEIDLPSLQKKLDDQGLHLKEEQRNSLIGRKNLAAKTKEFRKLDDSDKLQEFKGLLKLYQNEIDSLTNKNKTVENYFFGIYRLLAEAPDPRPLLEMSLDSVLESKETTTLRQQVDKLNNELARKADYDQLKQRLLQNEQKAAETLSARLQAKEDEFKSLIDEKQSNWIEKEKQLQNQIKKAQKQIEELRTSNEVAERQLDNKNKHDPVSSASVLAELDIVSRDANSSKQRIFELEKRNEELRREISKSKNDIEINSIRDTYEKKVSEIEGENALLLANLNQTRRKLDDATKEHTTKVESNSREISRMMQEIKSLKARLDQSSDYEEIKHELQLLKQIEFGYEEVSKNTTEMSDIDSILVERNKALTQELAEHRSQHNDLLTKIKELETNLQASSQELSQVSSLNHKLESDLAAFQEVANTSNFNDNASLISGFSRVTRPIGGRNGSSISSGGNLRPPEDTSILPIITKQRDRFRERNTELEEELKKHHGLVNDLKRQVNSLKKDNEELYERTRYLASFNGNQQTSKTSVSKKYFNPKPNVDLENNQYQQLYESKLHPIERFRIREQEQDINNFDPENLIVNMGGRQVPFSKINKPHNVVLEPKYHKPNVNPESFPDIEPEAKQREEELAAKHSHILDPSIHKQQVDPDSFPDIEEDAKLREEKMEAARKKND
;
A
#
# COMPACT_ATOMS: atom_id res chain seq x y z
N MET A 1 44.66 -50.28 36.62
CA MET A 1 46.08 -50.25 36.19
C MET A 1 46.35 -48.90 35.57
N SER A 2 47.33 -48.20 36.13
CA SER A 2 48.16 -47.08 35.64
C SER A 2 47.66 -46.13 34.55
N SER A 3 47.92 -44.82 34.54
CA SER A 3 48.63 -43.88 35.42
C SER A 3 48.57 -42.51 34.73
N GLN A 4 48.82 -41.45 35.52
CA GLN A 4 49.40 -40.15 35.14
C GLN A 4 48.50 -39.01 34.63
N ASP A 5 48.16 -38.12 35.58
CA ASP A 5 48.70 -36.76 35.74
C ASP A 5 48.93 -35.86 34.51
N GLY A 6 48.31 -34.67 34.57
CA GLY A 6 48.67 -33.50 33.76
C GLY A 6 47.93 -32.23 34.23
N LYS A 7 48.56 -31.51 35.17
CA LYS A 7 48.15 -30.21 35.73
C LYS A 7 48.05 -29.06 34.69
N PRO A 8 47.44 -27.91 35.05
CA PRO A 8 47.01 -26.83 34.16
C PRO A 8 47.97 -25.63 34.04
N GLY A 9 47.81 -24.85 32.96
CA GLY A 9 48.24 -23.45 32.77
C GLY A 9 49.28 -23.22 31.64
N PRO A 10 49.38 -22.02 31.00
CA PRO A 10 48.78 -20.74 31.41
C PRO A 10 48.05 -19.92 30.31
N SER A 11 47.38 -18.86 30.78
CA SER A 11 47.05 -17.59 30.09
C SER A 11 46.05 -17.61 28.92
N ASP A 12 44.77 -17.53 29.28
CA ASP A 12 43.87 -16.55 28.65
C ASP A 12 44.51 -15.17 28.82
N GLU A 13 45.18 -14.68 27.77
CA GLU A 13 45.42 -13.27 27.63
C GLU A 13 44.07 -12.59 27.39
N PRO A 14 43.68 -11.59 28.20
CA PRO A 14 42.56 -10.75 27.83
C PRO A 14 42.96 -10.05 26.55
N VAL A 15 42.26 -10.32 25.45
CA VAL A 15 42.30 -9.48 24.25
C VAL A 15 42.00 -8.08 24.76
N ALA A 16 43.06 -7.28 24.89
CA ALA A 16 42.96 -5.90 25.28
C ALA A 16 42.17 -5.23 24.16
N SER A 17 40.87 -5.05 24.40
CA SER A 17 40.07 -4.05 23.70
C SER A 17 40.75 -2.72 23.96
N THR A 18 41.70 -2.35 23.10
CA THR A 18 42.23 -1.00 23.06
C THR A 18 41.02 -0.09 22.86
N PRO A 19 40.76 0.80 23.82
CA PRO A 19 39.50 1.52 23.85
C PRO A 19 39.44 2.44 22.64
N ASN A 20 38.21 2.71 22.20
CA ASN A 20 37.71 3.70 21.24
C ASN A 20 38.26 5.16 21.36
N LYS A 21 39.46 5.38 21.91
CA LYS A 21 40.15 6.67 21.96
C LYS A 21 40.84 7.01 20.64
N SER A 22 41.45 6.03 19.95
CA SER A 22 42.13 6.29 18.67
C SER A 22 41.17 6.69 17.55
N SER A 23 39.96 6.11 17.52
CA SER A 23 38.90 6.47 16.57
C SER A 23 38.37 7.88 16.79
N ASN A 24 38.21 8.30 18.06
CA ASN A 24 37.83 9.67 18.41
C ASN A 24 38.95 10.68 18.11
N VAL A 25 40.21 10.33 18.34
CA VAL A 25 41.35 11.18 17.99
C VAL A 25 41.49 11.30 16.47
N PHE A 26 41.27 10.21 15.72
CA PHE A 26 41.27 10.22 14.25
C PHE A 26 40.12 11.06 13.69
N GLY A 27 38.91 10.89 14.22
CA GLY A 27 37.73 11.67 13.82
C GLY A 27 37.89 13.15 14.12
N ASN A 28 38.41 13.50 15.29
CA ASN A 28 38.69 14.89 15.66
C ASN A 28 39.80 15.49 14.79
N ALA A 29 40.86 14.73 14.51
CA ALA A 29 41.95 15.19 13.66
C ALA A 29 41.50 15.41 12.21
N LEU A 30 40.70 14.50 11.66
CA LEU A 30 40.08 14.65 10.35
C LEU A 30 39.18 15.89 10.32
N GLN A 31 38.36 16.09 11.34
CA GLN A 31 37.47 17.24 11.46
C GLN A 31 38.26 18.56 11.50
N THR A 32 39.36 18.64 12.25
CA THR A 32 40.22 19.83 12.26
C THR A 32 40.86 20.11 10.89
N TRP A 33 41.30 19.09 10.16
CA TRP A 33 41.86 19.29 8.81
C TRP A 33 40.79 19.67 7.77
N VAL A 34 39.55 19.21 7.95
CA VAL A 34 38.40 19.64 7.14
C VAL A 34 38.03 21.10 7.44
N GLU A 35 38.06 21.51 8.71
CA GLU A 35 37.77 22.89 9.13
C GLU A 35 38.86 23.88 8.72
N ILE A 36 40.13 23.44 8.72
CA ILE A 36 41.26 24.23 8.20
C ILE A 36 41.11 24.47 6.69
N ASP A 37 40.54 23.50 5.96
CA ASP A 37 40.27 23.57 4.53
C ASP A 37 41.46 24.13 3.73
N LEU A 38 42.50 23.28 3.61
CA LEU A 38 43.77 23.67 3.00
C LEU A 38 43.64 24.39 1.64
N PRO A 39 42.72 24.00 0.72
CA PRO A 39 42.48 24.75 -0.52
C PRO A 39 42.04 26.20 -0.31
N SER A 40 41.12 26.47 0.61
CA SER A 40 40.67 27.85 0.85
C SER A 40 41.70 28.65 1.65
N LEU A 41 42.45 28.01 2.55
CA LEU A 41 43.59 28.62 3.24
C LEU A 41 44.69 29.00 2.24
N GLN A 42 45.00 28.12 1.28
CA GLN A 42 45.96 28.41 0.21
C GLN A 42 45.53 29.62 -0.62
N LYS A 43 44.25 29.69 -1.01
CA LYS A 43 43.73 30.85 -1.75
C LYS A 43 43.83 32.15 -0.95
N LYS A 44 43.48 32.12 0.34
CA LYS A 44 43.63 33.29 1.24
C LYS A 44 45.10 33.71 1.38
N LEU A 45 46.01 32.75 1.46
CA LEU A 45 47.45 33.01 1.53
C LEU A 45 47.98 33.62 0.23
N ASP A 46 47.50 33.14 -0.92
CA ASP A 46 47.83 33.71 -2.23
C ASP A 46 47.37 35.17 -2.33
N ASP A 47 46.12 35.46 -1.92
CA ASP A 47 45.57 36.82 -1.90
C ASP A 47 46.35 37.74 -0.94
N GLN A 48 46.68 37.26 0.27
CA GLN A 48 47.52 37.98 1.23
C GLN A 48 48.93 38.21 0.69
N GLY A 49 49.50 37.25 -0.03
CA GLY A 49 50.81 37.35 -0.67
C GLY A 49 50.82 38.39 -1.80
N LEU A 50 49.75 38.45 -2.60
CA LEU A 50 49.56 39.49 -3.62
C LEU A 50 49.45 40.89 -3.00
N HIS A 51 48.66 41.04 -1.94
CA HIS A 51 48.54 42.29 -1.20
C HIS A 51 49.89 42.75 -0.63
N LEU A 52 50.66 41.83 -0.03
CA LEU A 52 51.98 42.14 0.52
C LEU A 52 52.97 42.59 -0.56
N LYS A 53 52.90 41.98 -1.75
CA LYS A 53 53.71 42.36 -2.91
C LYS A 53 53.34 43.74 -3.42
N GLU A 54 52.06 44.07 -3.44
CA GLU A 54 51.57 45.41 -3.82
C GLU A 54 51.98 46.48 -2.81
N GLU A 55 51.85 46.22 -1.50
CA GLU A 55 52.36 47.11 -0.45
C GLU A 55 53.87 47.28 -0.52
N GLN A 56 54.62 46.22 -0.86
CA GLN A 56 56.07 46.31 -1.08
C GLN A 56 56.39 47.22 -2.27
N ARG A 57 55.66 47.11 -3.38
CA ARG A 57 55.79 48.00 -4.53
C ARG A 57 55.46 49.45 -4.15
N ASN A 58 54.37 49.66 -3.41
CA ASN A 58 53.91 50.98 -3.02
C ASN A 58 54.88 51.67 -2.05
N SER A 59 55.46 50.95 -1.09
CA SER A 59 56.52 51.50 -0.23
C SER A 59 57.80 51.83 -1.00
N LEU A 60 58.18 51.04 -2.01
CA LEU A 60 59.31 51.40 -2.88
C LEU A 60 59.06 52.69 -3.67
N ILE A 61 57.83 52.91 -4.15
CA ILE A 61 57.43 54.13 -4.85
C ILE A 61 57.35 55.31 -3.88
N GLY A 62 56.75 55.12 -2.71
CA GLY A 62 56.66 56.12 -1.63
C GLY A 62 58.04 56.60 -1.20
N ARG A 63 58.98 55.68 -0.95
CA ARG A 63 60.38 55.99 -0.64
C ARG A 63 61.09 56.76 -1.76
N LYS A 64 60.86 56.41 -3.04
CA LYS A 64 61.43 57.16 -4.19
C LYS A 64 60.86 58.58 -4.28
N ASN A 65 59.55 58.74 -4.10
CA ASN A 65 58.87 60.03 -4.12
C ASN A 65 59.31 60.94 -2.96
N LEU A 66 59.46 60.35 -1.77
CA LEU A 66 59.99 61.04 -0.58
C LEU A 66 61.42 61.52 -0.85
N ALA A 67 62.30 60.65 -1.36
CA ALA A 67 63.67 61.02 -1.70
C ALA A 67 63.76 62.14 -2.75
N ALA A 68 62.87 62.14 -3.75
CA ALA A 68 62.78 63.20 -4.75
C ALA A 68 62.35 64.54 -4.12
N LYS A 69 61.27 64.54 -3.33
CA LYS A 69 60.78 65.75 -2.63
C LYS A 69 61.77 66.28 -1.60
N THR A 70 62.51 65.43 -0.89
CA THR A 70 63.58 65.87 0.01
C THR A 70 64.74 66.52 -0.77
N LYS A 71 65.04 66.03 -1.98
CA LYS A 71 66.07 66.63 -2.85
C LYS A 71 65.61 67.97 -3.42
N GLU A 72 64.34 68.12 -3.77
CA GLU A 72 63.74 69.38 -4.24
C GLU A 72 63.67 70.41 -3.12
N PHE A 73 63.22 70.00 -1.93
CA PHE A 73 63.18 70.84 -0.74
C PHE A 73 64.55 71.45 -0.40
N ARG A 74 65.63 70.68 -0.56
CA ARG A 74 67.00 71.16 -0.31
C ARG A 74 67.42 72.28 -1.27
N LYS A 75 66.81 72.39 -2.46
CA LYS A 75 67.14 73.39 -3.48
C LYS A 75 66.36 74.71 -3.37
N LEU A 76 65.33 74.77 -2.52
CA LEU A 76 64.49 75.97 -2.34
C LEU A 76 65.20 77.04 -1.49
N ASP A 77 64.77 78.30 -1.63
CA ASP A 77 65.22 79.42 -0.78
C ASP A 77 64.58 79.36 0.62
N ASP A 78 65.17 80.00 1.62
CA ASP A 78 64.81 79.78 3.03
C ASP A 78 63.38 80.18 3.40
N SER A 79 62.78 81.15 2.69
CA SER A 79 61.36 81.51 2.84
C SER A 79 60.43 80.39 2.34
N ASP A 80 60.77 79.78 1.20
CA ASP A 80 59.98 78.72 0.56
C ASP A 80 60.18 77.38 1.26
N LYS A 81 61.38 77.14 1.81
CA LYS A 81 61.65 76.01 2.71
C LYS A 81 60.73 76.04 3.93
N LEU A 82 60.46 77.20 4.52
CA LEU A 82 59.58 77.28 5.69
C LEU A 82 58.12 76.90 5.34
N GLN A 83 57.68 77.21 4.12
CA GLN A 83 56.34 76.86 3.63
C GLN A 83 56.21 75.36 3.33
N GLU A 84 57.20 74.76 2.65
CA GLU A 84 57.16 73.35 2.23
C GLU A 84 57.55 72.35 3.35
N PHE A 85 58.18 72.81 4.43
CA PHE A 85 58.66 71.94 5.52
C PHE A 85 57.52 71.12 6.16
N LYS A 86 56.35 71.74 6.35
CA LYS A 86 55.17 71.06 6.88
C LYS A 86 54.65 69.97 5.95
N GLY A 87 54.72 70.20 4.63
CA GLY A 87 54.35 69.23 3.60
C GLY A 87 55.31 68.03 3.57
N LEU A 88 56.61 68.29 3.65
CA LEU A 88 57.63 67.25 3.67
C LEU A 88 57.55 66.39 4.95
N LEU A 89 57.40 67.01 6.11
CA LEU A 89 57.26 66.31 7.39
C LEU A 89 56.04 65.37 7.40
N LYS A 90 54.91 65.84 6.84
CA LYS A 90 53.72 64.99 6.66
C LYS A 90 53.98 63.79 5.74
N LEU A 91 54.78 63.94 4.69
CA LEU A 91 55.13 62.82 3.82
C LEU A 91 56.03 61.79 4.52
N TYR A 92 56.99 62.24 5.33
CA TYR A 92 57.80 61.34 6.17
C TYR A 92 56.93 60.61 7.19
N GLN A 93 56.02 61.33 7.85
CA GLN A 93 55.07 60.75 8.79
C GLN A 93 54.20 59.70 8.12
N ASN A 94 53.60 60.01 6.96
CA ASN A 94 52.77 59.07 6.22
C ASN A 94 53.52 57.80 5.78
N GLU A 95 54.79 57.90 5.38
CA GLU A 95 55.59 56.71 5.00
C GLU A 95 55.94 55.85 6.24
N ILE A 96 56.23 56.47 7.38
CA ILE A 96 56.48 55.76 8.66
C ILE A 96 55.21 55.07 9.14
N ASP A 97 54.07 55.75 9.08
CA ASP A 97 52.77 55.20 9.46
C ASP A 97 52.38 54.05 8.52
N SER A 98 52.59 54.20 7.22
CA SER A 98 52.39 53.15 6.21
C SER A 98 53.26 51.92 6.47
N LEU A 99 54.55 52.11 6.77
CA LEU A 99 55.47 51.01 7.11
C LEU A 99 55.08 50.30 8.40
N THR A 100 54.65 51.06 9.41
CA THR A 100 54.19 50.51 10.69
C THR A 100 52.90 49.70 10.52
N ASN A 101 51.97 50.20 9.70
CA ASN A 101 50.73 49.49 9.37
C ASN A 101 51.01 48.22 8.57
N LYS A 102 51.90 48.27 7.57
CA LYS A 102 52.34 47.09 6.84
C LYS A 102 52.92 46.01 7.76
N ASN A 103 53.80 46.38 8.70
CA ASN A 103 54.38 45.40 9.64
C ASN A 103 53.29 44.75 10.51
N LYS A 104 52.34 45.54 11.02
CA LYS A 104 51.19 45.00 11.76
C LYS A 104 50.36 44.04 10.91
N THR A 105 50.13 44.37 9.64
CA THR A 105 49.40 43.51 8.70
C THR A 105 50.14 42.19 8.46
N VAL A 106 51.45 42.23 8.27
CA VAL A 106 52.30 41.03 8.10
C VAL A 106 52.30 40.16 9.36
N GLU A 107 52.45 40.77 10.53
CA GLU A 107 52.37 40.07 11.82
C GLU A 107 51.00 39.41 11.99
N ASN A 108 49.92 40.12 11.66
CA ASN A 108 48.56 39.58 11.73
C ASN A 108 48.36 38.40 10.77
N TYR A 109 48.87 38.46 9.54
CA TYR A 109 48.81 37.34 8.59
C TYR A 109 49.61 36.14 9.09
N PHE A 110 50.83 36.37 9.59
CA PHE A 110 51.68 35.32 10.13
C PHE A 110 51.04 34.62 11.33
N PHE A 111 50.55 35.37 12.32
CA PHE A 111 49.90 34.78 13.50
C PHE A 111 48.57 34.10 13.16
N GLY A 112 47.84 34.61 12.16
CA GLY A 112 46.63 33.95 11.65
C GLY A 112 46.93 32.54 11.13
N ILE A 113 47.97 32.39 10.32
CA ILE A 113 48.40 31.10 9.75
C ILE A 113 49.01 30.20 10.83
N TYR A 114 49.87 30.76 11.68
CA TYR A 114 50.52 30.02 12.75
C TYR A 114 49.50 29.42 13.73
N ARG A 115 48.45 30.16 14.10
CA ARG A 115 47.39 29.66 14.98
C ARG A 115 46.66 28.46 14.38
N LEU A 116 46.31 28.53 13.09
CA LEU A 116 45.63 27.45 12.39
C LEU A 116 46.50 26.18 12.28
N LEU A 117 47.79 26.35 12.01
CA LEU A 117 48.73 25.22 11.89
C LEU A 117 49.18 24.66 13.25
N ALA A 118 49.26 25.48 14.29
CA ALA A 118 49.65 25.04 15.64
C ALA A 118 48.56 24.21 16.33
N GLU A 119 47.30 24.45 15.98
CA GLU A 119 46.15 23.67 16.46
C GLU A 119 45.91 22.40 15.64
N ALA A 120 46.51 22.31 14.44
CA ALA A 120 46.37 21.17 13.55
C ALA A 120 47.18 19.96 14.04
N PRO A 121 46.57 18.78 14.24
CA PRO A 121 47.28 17.55 14.56
C PRO A 121 48.10 17.03 13.36
N ASP A 122 49.23 16.36 13.62
CA ASP A 122 50.11 15.82 12.57
C ASP A 122 49.33 14.85 11.64
N PRO A 123 49.32 15.07 10.31
CA PRO A 123 48.60 14.22 9.37
C PRO A 123 49.28 12.87 9.09
N ARG A 124 50.58 12.73 9.35
CA ARG A 124 51.33 11.51 9.08
C ARG A 124 50.75 10.24 9.75
N PRO A 125 50.46 10.23 11.07
CA PRO A 125 49.86 9.06 11.71
C PRO A 125 48.45 8.72 11.19
N LEU A 126 47.70 9.71 10.71
CA LEU A 126 46.38 9.48 10.10
C LEU A 126 46.51 8.73 8.78
N LEU A 127 47.49 9.12 7.96
CA LEU A 127 47.77 8.48 6.69
C LEU A 127 48.33 7.06 6.86
N GLU A 128 49.24 6.86 7.82
CA GLU A 128 49.76 5.53 8.16
C GLU A 128 48.62 4.59 8.62
N MET A 129 47.74 5.04 9.52
CA MET A 129 46.60 4.21 9.97
C MET A 129 45.56 3.95 8.87
N SER A 130 45.34 4.91 7.97
CA SER A 130 44.47 4.69 6.81
C SER A 130 45.05 3.68 5.83
N LEU A 131 46.38 3.67 5.66
CA LEU A 131 47.10 2.71 4.84
C LEU A 131 47.00 1.31 5.45
N ASP A 132 47.22 1.20 6.75
CA ASP A 132 47.10 -0.07 7.49
C ASP A 132 45.67 -0.63 7.39
N SER A 133 44.64 0.20 7.55
CA SER A 133 43.25 -0.21 7.35
C SER A 133 42.96 -0.70 5.93
N VAL A 134 43.54 -0.06 4.91
CA VAL A 134 43.43 -0.50 3.51
C VAL A 134 44.16 -1.83 3.30
N LEU A 135 45.31 -2.05 3.93
CA LEU A 135 46.03 -3.33 3.87
C LEU A 135 45.26 -4.44 4.57
N GLU A 136 44.76 -4.20 5.79
CA GLU A 136 43.90 -5.15 6.53
C GLU A 136 42.62 -5.49 5.76
N SER A 137 42.03 -4.53 5.04
CA SER A 137 40.86 -4.79 4.20
C SER A 137 41.18 -5.77 3.06
N LYS A 138 42.36 -5.66 2.44
CA LYS A 138 42.83 -6.58 1.40
C LYS A 138 43.05 -7.97 1.96
N GLU A 139 43.71 -8.08 3.11
CA GLU A 139 43.90 -9.38 3.80
C GLU A 139 42.56 -10.01 4.21
N THR A 140 41.60 -9.21 4.67
CA THR A 140 40.25 -9.69 4.98
C THR A 140 39.55 -10.23 3.72
N THR A 141 39.72 -9.59 2.56
CA THR A 141 39.14 -10.10 1.31
C THR A 141 39.79 -11.40 0.84
N THR A 142 41.11 -11.56 0.98
CA THR A 142 41.80 -12.80 0.60
C THR A 142 41.43 -13.95 1.54
N LEU A 143 41.33 -13.69 2.84
CA LEU A 143 40.85 -14.67 3.83
C LEU A 143 39.40 -15.08 3.57
N ARG A 144 38.50 -14.13 3.24
CA ARG A 144 37.12 -14.46 2.83
C ARG A 144 37.09 -15.35 1.59
N GLN A 145 37.90 -15.05 0.57
CA GLN A 145 38.01 -15.91 -0.61
C GLN A 145 38.54 -17.31 -0.29
N GLN A 146 39.47 -17.45 0.67
CA GLN A 146 39.95 -18.76 1.12
C GLN A 146 38.87 -19.52 1.87
N VAL A 147 38.12 -18.86 2.76
CA VAL A 147 36.97 -19.45 3.47
C VAL A 147 35.91 -19.92 2.47
N ASP A 148 35.60 -19.14 1.45
CA ASP A 148 34.64 -19.53 0.41
C ASP A 148 35.14 -20.74 -0.40
N LYS A 149 36.44 -20.80 -0.72
CA LYS A 149 37.03 -21.98 -1.38
C LYS A 149 36.93 -23.23 -0.50
N LEU A 150 37.30 -23.12 0.77
CA LEU A 150 37.22 -24.25 1.72
C LEU A 150 35.78 -24.70 1.96
N ASN A 151 34.83 -23.77 2.05
CA ASN A 151 33.41 -24.10 2.16
C ASN A 151 32.89 -24.82 0.92
N ASN A 152 33.30 -24.40 -0.28
CA ASN A 152 32.96 -25.08 -1.53
C ASN A 152 33.56 -26.49 -1.60
N GLU A 153 34.80 -26.67 -1.13
CA GLU A 153 35.42 -27.99 -1.04
C GLU A 153 34.70 -28.89 -0.02
N LEU A 154 34.31 -28.35 1.14
CA LEU A 154 33.56 -29.07 2.16
C LEU A 154 32.16 -29.47 1.65
N ALA A 155 31.47 -28.60 0.92
CA ALA A 155 30.20 -28.92 0.28
C ALA A 155 30.36 -30.07 -0.73
N ARG A 156 31.40 -30.05 -1.57
CA ARG A 156 31.70 -31.15 -2.50
C ARG A 156 32.00 -32.47 -1.78
N LYS A 157 32.67 -32.41 -0.62
CA LYS A 157 32.94 -33.61 0.20
C LYS A 157 31.66 -34.13 0.85
N ALA A 158 30.77 -33.26 1.32
CA ALA A 158 29.46 -33.65 1.84
C ALA A 158 28.61 -34.34 0.77
N ASP A 159 28.64 -33.85 -0.47
CA ASP A 159 27.96 -34.49 -1.61
C ASP A 159 28.56 -35.88 -1.93
N TYR A 160 29.88 -36.04 -1.77
CA TYR A 160 30.55 -37.33 -1.96
C TYR A 160 30.08 -38.38 -0.93
N ASP A 161 29.94 -38.00 0.34
CA ASP A 161 29.44 -38.92 1.38
C ASP A 161 27.97 -39.32 1.13
N GLN A 162 27.13 -38.38 0.67
CA GLN A 162 25.77 -38.69 0.25
C GLN A 162 25.73 -39.63 -0.96
N LEU A 163 26.62 -39.42 -1.94
CA LEU A 163 26.73 -40.28 -3.12
C LEU A 163 27.19 -41.69 -2.74
N LYS A 164 28.17 -41.80 -1.83
CA LYS A 164 28.64 -43.08 -1.29
C LYS A 164 27.55 -43.83 -0.54
N GLN A 165 26.73 -43.12 0.25
CA GLN A 165 25.61 -43.73 0.95
C GLN A 165 24.54 -44.23 -0.02
N ARG A 166 24.23 -43.47 -1.08
CA ARG A 166 23.30 -43.91 -2.14
C ARG A 166 23.83 -45.11 -2.92
N LEU A 167 25.12 -45.14 -3.23
CA LEU A 167 25.77 -46.27 -3.87
C LEU A 167 25.65 -47.53 -3.00
N LEU A 168 25.97 -47.42 -1.70
CA LEU A 168 25.87 -48.53 -0.74
C LEU A 168 24.42 -49.04 -0.62
N GLN A 169 23.43 -48.15 -0.56
CA GLN A 169 22.01 -48.55 -0.53
C GLN A 169 21.59 -49.26 -1.81
N ASN A 170 22.10 -48.83 -2.97
CA ASN A 170 21.80 -49.49 -4.24
C ASN A 170 22.44 -50.89 -4.30
N GLU A 171 23.69 -51.02 -3.85
CA GLU A 171 24.37 -52.31 -3.73
C GLU A 171 23.65 -53.26 -2.76
N GLN A 172 23.17 -52.76 -1.62
CA GLN A 172 22.37 -53.55 -0.66
C GLN A 172 21.05 -54.03 -1.28
N LYS A 173 20.30 -53.15 -1.96
CA LYS A 173 19.08 -53.54 -2.67
C LYS A 173 19.36 -54.56 -3.79
N ALA A 174 20.45 -54.39 -4.52
CA ALA A 174 20.86 -55.36 -5.53
C ALA A 174 21.21 -56.73 -4.90
N ALA A 175 21.87 -56.75 -3.75
CA ALA A 175 22.16 -57.97 -3.01
C ALA A 175 20.89 -58.64 -2.47
N GLU A 176 19.95 -57.87 -1.91
CA GLU A 176 18.65 -58.38 -1.42
C GLU A 176 17.82 -58.98 -2.54
N THR A 177 17.72 -58.31 -3.69
CA THR A 177 17.00 -58.82 -4.86
C THR A 177 17.64 -60.09 -5.43
N LEU A 178 18.97 -60.17 -5.45
CA LEU A 178 19.69 -61.38 -5.84
C LEU A 178 19.45 -62.52 -4.84
N SER A 179 19.50 -62.24 -3.54
CA SER A 179 19.22 -63.21 -2.48
C SER A 179 17.79 -63.74 -2.56
N ALA A 180 16.80 -62.86 -2.76
CA ALA A 180 15.41 -63.26 -2.93
C ALA A 180 15.21 -64.13 -4.18
N ARG A 181 15.92 -63.82 -5.28
CA ARG A 181 15.88 -64.63 -6.51
C ARG A 181 16.54 -66.00 -6.32
N LEU A 182 17.64 -66.07 -5.58
CA LEU A 182 18.30 -67.32 -5.21
C LEU A 182 17.38 -68.19 -4.34
N GLN A 183 16.78 -67.60 -3.30
CA GLN A 183 15.86 -68.30 -2.41
C GLN A 183 14.63 -68.83 -3.17
N ALA A 184 14.04 -68.03 -4.05
CA ALA A 184 12.94 -68.48 -4.91
C ALA A 184 13.33 -69.68 -5.79
N LYS A 185 14.57 -69.71 -6.29
CA LYS A 185 15.10 -70.84 -7.07
C LYS A 185 15.40 -72.06 -6.20
N GLU A 186 15.90 -71.87 -4.99
CA GLU A 186 16.09 -72.94 -4.01
C GLU A 186 14.75 -73.57 -3.61
N ASP A 187 13.72 -72.76 -3.35
CA ASP A 187 12.37 -73.22 -3.04
C ASP A 187 11.73 -73.99 -4.22
N GLU A 188 11.94 -73.52 -5.46
CA GLU A 188 11.53 -74.23 -6.67
C GLU A 188 12.19 -75.61 -6.76
N PHE A 189 13.52 -75.68 -6.57
CA PHE A 189 14.24 -76.96 -6.58
C PHE A 189 13.84 -77.88 -5.42
N LYS A 190 13.60 -77.32 -4.23
CA LYS A 190 13.13 -78.07 -3.08
C LYS A 190 11.76 -78.70 -3.35
N SER A 191 10.83 -77.91 -3.89
CA SER A 191 9.52 -78.43 -4.31
C SER A 191 9.63 -79.55 -5.35
N LEU A 192 10.54 -79.42 -6.33
CA LEU A 192 10.79 -80.47 -7.33
C LEU A 192 11.39 -81.74 -6.71
N ILE A 193 12.28 -81.60 -5.74
CA ILE A 193 12.87 -82.73 -5.00
C ILE A 193 11.80 -83.42 -4.16
N ASP A 194 10.99 -82.67 -3.42
CA ASP A 194 9.91 -83.19 -2.58
C ASP A 194 8.85 -83.93 -3.42
N GLU A 195 8.52 -83.41 -4.61
CA GLU A 195 7.63 -84.07 -5.56
C GLU A 195 8.24 -85.38 -6.09
N LYS A 196 9.51 -85.37 -6.50
CA LYS A 196 10.22 -86.58 -6.93
C LYS A 196 10.29 -87.61 -5.80
N GLN A 197 10.61 -87.19 -4.59
CA GLN A 197 10.67 -88.05 -3.42
C GLN A 197 9.31 -88.69 -3.12
N SER A 198 8.23 -87.92 -3.16
CA SER A 198 6.87 -88.43 -2.98
C SER A 198 6.51 -89.46 -4.06
N ASN A 199 6.85 -89.19 -5.32
CA ASN A 199 6.65 -90.11 -6.43
C ASN A 199 7.45 -91.42 -6.25
N TRP A 200 8.68 -91.35 -5.73
CA TRP A 200 9.47 -92.55 -5.44
C TRP A 200 8.91 -93.34 -4.27
N ILE A 201 8.48 -92.68 -3.20
CA ILE A 201 7.80 -93.31 -2.06
C ILE A 201 6.52 -94.01 -2.52
N GLU A 202 5.75 -93.38 -3.42
CA GLU A 202 4.53 -93.96 -3.94
C GLU A 202 4.82 -95.16 -4.86
N LYS A 203 5.84 -95.09 -5.72
CA LYS A 203 6.32 -96.26 -6.49
C LYS A 203 6.80 -97.39 -5.59
N GLU A 204 7.56 -97.08 -4.54
CA GLU A 204 8.01 -98.07 -3.57
C GLU A 204 6.82 -98.74 -2.90
N LYS A 205 5.83 -97.97 -2.45
CA LYS A 205 4.60 -98.49 -1.85
C LYS A 205 3.81 -99.35 -2.84
N GLN A 206 3.74 -98.98 -4.11
CA GLN A 206 3.12 -99.78 -5.16
C GLN A 206 3.86 -101.12 -5.37
N LEU A 207 5.19 -101.10 -5.46
CA LEU A 207 6.01 -102.32 -5.56
C LEU A 207 5.88 -103.19 -4.31
N GLN A 208 5.90 -102.61 -3.10
CA GLN A 208 5.64 -103.32 -1.85
C GLN A 208 4.24 -103.96 -1.85
N ASN A 209 3.22 -103.26 -2.35
CA ASN A 209 1.88 -103.82 -2.50
C ASN A 209 1.83 -104.95 -3.54
N GLN A 210 2.58 -104.87 -4.64
CA GLN A 210 2.71 -105.96 -5.62
C GLN A 210 3.40 -107.17 -4.99
N ILE A 211 4.48 -106.96 -4.22
CA ILE A 211 5.17 -108.03 -3.48
C ILE A 211 4.21 -108.66 -2.47
N LYS A 212 3.46 -107.87 -1.68
CA LYS A 212 2.45 -108.39 -0.75
C LYS A 212 1.35 -109.18 -1.46
N LYS A 213 0.89 -108.72 -2.63
CA LYS A 213 -0.07 -109.46 -3.47
C LYS A 213 0.52 -110.78 -3.97
N ALA A 214 1.75 -110.78 -4.48
CA ALA A 214 2.44 -111.99 -4.92
C ALA A 214 2.70 -112.97 -3.76
N GLN A 215 3.07 -112.46 -2.58
CA GLN A 215 3.21 -113.25 -1.35
C GLN A 215 1.88 -113.89 -0.95
N LYS A 216 0.77 -113.13 -0.95
CA LYS A 216 -0.57 -113.67 -0.73
C LYS A 216 -0.95 -114.71 -1.78
N GLN A 217 -0.66 -114.48 -3.05
CA GLN A 217 -0.87 -115.48 -4.10
C GLN A 217 -0.05 -116.74 -3.88
N ILE A 218 1.20 -116.65 -3.41
CA ILE A 218 2.01 -117.81 -3.05
C ILE A 218 1.42 -118.53 -1.84
N GLU A 219 0.92 -117.80 -0.84
CA GLU A 219 0.27 -118.36 0.35
C GLU A 219 -1.08 -119.02 -0.01
N GLU A 220 -1.89 -118.39 -0.84
CA GLU A 220 -3.10 -118.94 -1.45
C GLU A 220 -2.77 -120.17 -2.31
N LEU A 221 -1.71 -120.15 -3.12
CA LEU A 221 -1.29 -121.31 -3.89
C LEU A 221 -0.77 -122.43 -3.00
N ARG A 222 -0.03 -122.13 -1.93
CA ARG A 222 0.43 -123.12 -0.94
C ARG A 222 -0.72 -123.74 -0.18
N THR A 223 -1.66 -122.93 0.32
CA THR A 223 -2.88 -123.41 0.97
C THR A 223 -3.77 -124.12 -0.04
N SER A 224 -3.84 -123.68 -1.30
CA SER A 224 -4.54 -124.40 -2.38
C SER A 224 -3.86 -125.70 -2.74
N ASN A 225 -2.52 -125.80 -2.66
CA ASN A 225 -1.78 -127.03 -2.86
C ASN A 225 -1.95 -127.97 -1.67
N GLU A 226 -2.02 -127.46 -0.44
CA GLU A 226 -2.36 -128.24 0.75
C GLU A 226 -3.81 -128.73 0.68
N VAL A 227 -4.72 -127.87 0.21
CA VAL A 227 -6.12 -128.23 -0.08
C VAL A 227 -6.20 -129.18 -1.27
N ALA A 228 -5.36 -129.03 -2.30
CA ALA A 228 -5.31 -129.89 -3.48
C ALA A 228 -4.64 -131.24 -3.14
N GLU A 229 -3.66 -131.29 -2.25
CA GLU A 229 -3.14 -132.53 -1.66
C GLU A 229 -4.24 -133.21 -0.83
N ARG A 230 -5.00 -132.46 -0.03
CA ARG A 230 -6.19 -132.96 0.69
C ARG A 230 -7.34 -133.35 -0.23
N GLN A 231 -7.50 -132.73 -1.40
CA GLN A 231 -8.48 -133.06 -2.43
C GLN A 231 -7.98 -134.17 -3.37
N LEU A 232 -6.68 -134.37 -3.49
CA LEU A 232 -6.07 -135.53 -4.17
C LEU A 232 -6.18 -136.79 -3.28
N ASP A 233 -6.16 -136.63 -1.95
CA ASP A 233 -6.59 -137.63 -0.97
C ASP A 233 -8.11 -137.89 -0.99
N ASN A 234 -8.89 -137.00 -1.62
CA ASN A 234 -10.33 -137.12 -1.75
C ASN A 234 -10.74 -136.96 -3.22
N LYS A 235 -10.24 -137.88 -4.07
CA LYS A 235 -10.51 -137.86 -5.52
C LYS A 235 -11.99 -137.64 -5.83
N ASN A 236 -12.18 -136.93 -6.94
CA ASN A 236 -13.38 -136.88 -7.79
C ASN A 236 -14.55 -136.04 -7.28
N LYS A 237 -14.65 -134.83 -7.86
CA LYS A 237 -15.82 -134.27 -8.58
C LYS A 237 -15.78 -132.74 -8.47
N HIS A 238 -15.69 -132.00 -9.58
CA HIS A 238 -16.78 -131.13 -10.07
C HIS A 238 -16.43 -130.40 -11.38
N ASP A 239 -17.46 -129.79 -11.96
CA ASP A 239 -17.76 -129.63 -13.38
C ASP A 239 -17.18 -128.39 -14.10
N PRO A 240 -17.00 -128.44 -15.44
CA PRO A 240 -16.52 -127.34 -16.28
C PRO A 240 -17.61 -126.33 -16.71
N VAL A 241 -18.62 -126.06 -15.87
CA VAL A 241 -19.76 -125.16 -16.22
C VAL A 241 -19.73 -123.83 -15.45
N SER A 242 -18.97 -123.73 -14.35
CA SER A 242 -18.85 -122.48 -13.57
C SER A 242 -17.94 -121.43 -14.25
N SER A 243 -16.97 -121.87 -15.05
CA SER A 243 -16.00 -120.98 -15.70
C SER A 243 -16.64 -119.97 -16.65
N ALA A 244 -17.76 -120.30 -17.30
CA ALA A 244 -18.44 -119.38 -18.22
C ALA A 244 -19.20 -118.25 -17.49
N SER A 245 -19.82 -118.54 -16.33
CA SER A 245 -20.47 -117.54 -15.48
C SER A 245 -19.43 -116.62 -14.84
N VAL A 246 -18.33 -117.20 -14.33
CA VAL A 246 -17.22 -116.44 -13.75
C VAL A 246 -16.51 -115.60 -14.81
N LEU A 247 -16.38 -116.08 -16.06
CA LEU A 247 -15.85 -115.29 -17.17
C LEU A 247 -16.78 -114.14 -17.58
N ALA A 248 -18.10 -114.33 -17.53
CA ALA A 248 -19.07 -113.27 -17.80
C ALA A 248 -19.07 -112.20 -16.69
N GLU A 249 -19.00 -112.61 -15.43
CA GLU A 249 -18.85 -111.70 -14.29
C GLU A 249 -17.50 -110.96 -14.34
N LEU A 250 -16.42 -111.65 -14.71
CA LEU A 250 -15.10 -111.06 -14.92
C LEU A 250 -15.10 -110.04 -16.07
N ASP A 251 -15.85 -110.31 -17.15
CA ASP A 251 -16.00 -109.38 -18.28
C ASP A 251 -16.79 -108.13 -17.88
N ILE A 252 -17.83 -108.27 -17.06
CA ILE A 252 -18.58 -107.13 -16.49
C ILE A 252 -17.68 -106.31 -15.57
N VAL A 253 -16.93 -106.96 -14.67
CA VAL A 253 -15.97 -106.28 -13.76
C VAL A 253 -14.83 -105.62 -14.54
N SER A 254 -14.36 -106.24 -15.63
CA SER A 254 -13.36 -105.67 -16.54
C SER A 254 -13.89 -104.43 -17.24
N ARG A 255 -15.14 -104.45 -17.73
CA ARG A 255 -15.82 -103.28 -18.31
C ARG A 255 -16.00 -102.16 -17.30
N ASP A 256 -16.45 -102.46 -16.09
CA ASP A 256 -16.58 -101.46 -15.02
C ASP A 256 -15.22 -100.89 -14.59
N ALA A 257 -14.19 -101.72 -14.53
CA ALA A 257 -12.81 -101.28 -14.26
C ALA A 257 -12.27 -100.39 -15.40
N ASN A 258 -12.57 -100.71 -16.66
CA ASN A 258 -12.16 -99.89 -17.81
C ASN A 258 -12.93 -98.55 -17.86
N SER A 259 -14.23 -98.55 -17.58
CA SER A 259 -15.03 -97.33 -17.45
C SER A 259 -14.51 -96.44 -16.33
N SER A 260 -14.17 -97.02 -15.17
CA SER A 260 -13.59 -96.31 -14.04
C SER A 260 -12.21 -95.73 -14.38
N LYS A 261 -11.35 -96.47 -15.07
CA LYS A 261 -10.04 -95.98 -15.54
C LYS A 261 -10.17 -94.82 -16.52
N GLN A 262 -11.14 -94.90 -17.43
CA GLN A 262 -11.39 -93.81 -18.38
C GLN A 262 -11.89 -92.56 -17.68
N ARG A 263 -12.77 -92.71 -16.68
CA ARG A 263 -13.22 -91.60 -15.85
C ARG A 263 -12.10 -91.00 -15.01
N ILE A 264 -11.19 -91.82 -14.47
CA ILE A 264 -9.99 -91.36 -13.77
C ILE A 264 -9.10 -90.57 -14.72
N PHE A 265 -8.84 -91.07 -15.93
CA PHE A 265 -8.03 -90.37 -16.93
C PHE A 265 -8.66 -89.02 -17.34
N GLU A 266 -9.98 -88.97 -17.52
CA GLU A 266 -10.69 -87.72 -17.81
C GLU A 266 -10.63 -86.73 -16.64
N LEU A 267 -10.74 -87.21 -15.40
CA LEU A 267 -10.59 -86.39 -14.20
C LEU A 267 -9.14 -85.91 -14.01
N GLU A 268 -8.15 -86.73 -14.29
CA GLU A 268 -6.72 -86.37 -14.26
C GLU A 268 -6.40 -85.31 -15.30
N LYS A 269 -6.86 -85.49 -16.54
CA LYS A 269 -6.73 -84.49 -17.61
C LYS A 269 -7.39 -83.17 -17.21
N ARG A 270 -8.58 -83.21 -16.63
CA ARG A 270 -9.28 -81.99 -16.16
C ARG A 270 -8.56 -81.35 -14.98
N ASN A 271 -7.97 -82.13 -14.07
CA ASN A 271 -7.13 -81.62 -12.99
C ASN A 271 -5.85 -80.97 -13.53
N GLU A 272 -5.24 -81.55 -14.56
CA GLU A 272 -4.05 -81.00 -15.21
C GLU A 272 -4.37 -79.69 -15.95
N GLU A 273 -5.51 -79.63 -16.64
CA GLU A 273 -6.02 -78.40 -17.28
C GLU A 273 -6.29 -77.31 -16.25
N LEU A 274 -7.02 -77.63 -15.17
CA LEU A 274 -7.30 -76.69 -14.07
C LEU A 274 -6.01 -76.25 -13.36
N ARG A 275 -5.02 -77.12 -13.20
CA ARG A 275 -3.71 -76.75 -12.65
C ARG A 275 -2.92 -75.84 -13.59
N ARG A 276 -2.99 -76.06 -14.91
CA ARG A 276 -2.39 -75.14 -15.91
C ARG A 276 -3.10 -73.80 -15.93
N GLU A 277 -4.43 -73.76 -15.80
CA GLU A 277 -5.20 -72.52 -15.65
C GLU A 277 -4.90 -71.82 -14.32
N ILE A 278 -4.72 -72.55 -13.22
CA ILE A 278 -4.26 -72.01 -11.93
C ILE A 278 -2.84 -71.47 -12.05
N SER A 279 -1.93 -72.15 -12.74
CA SER A 279 -0.57 -71.63 -12.97
C SER A 279 -0.56 -70.43 -13.92
N LYS A 280 -1.45 -70.37 -14.92
CA LYS A 280 -1.61 -69.21 -15.80
C LYS A 280 -2.24 -68.02 -15.08
N SER A 281 -3.22 -68.25 -14.22
CA SER A 281 -3.83 -67.18 -13.40
C SER A 281 -2.95 -66.77 -12.22
N LYS A 282 -2.08 -67.66 -11.73
CA LYS A 282 -0.99 -67.34 -10.79
C LYS A 282 0.25 -66.74 -11.47
N ASN A 283 0.33 -66.76 -12.79
CA ASN A 283 1.37 -66.01 -13.47
C ASN A 283 1.00 -64.54 -13.36
N ASP A 284 1.56 -63.89 -12.34
CA ASP A 284 1.54 -62.46 -12.03
C ASP A 284 2.02 -61.56 -13.18
N ILE A 285 2.10 -62.03 -14.43
CA ILE A 285 2.64 -61.34 -15.59
C ILE A 285 1.77 -60.13 -15.96
N GLU A 286 0.44 -60.28 -15.98
CA GLU A 286 -0.46 -59.14 -16.23
C GLU A 286 -0.40 -58.13 -15.09
N ILE A 287 -0.44 -58.59 -13.84
CA ILE A 287 -0.33 -57.72 -12.65
C ILE A 287 1.03 -57.00 -12.59
N ASN A 288 2.13 -57.69 -12.92
CA ASN A 288 3.47 -57.13 -12.97
C ASN A 288 3.63 -56.16 -14.15
N SER A 289 3.04 -56.44 -15.32
CA SER A 289 3.06 -55.50 -16.44
C SER A 289 2.34 -54.19 -16.10
N ILE A 290 1.19 -54.30 -15.42
CA ILE A 290 0.43 -53.15 -14.94
C ILE A 290 1.24 -52.40 -13.87
N ARG A 291 1.86 -53.13 -12.92
CA ARG A 291 2.75 -52.55 -11.91
C ARG A 291 3.92 -51.79 -12.52
N ASP A 292 4.60 -52.36 -13.51
CA ASP A 292 5.73 -51.73 -14.21
C ASP A 292 5.30 -50.44 -14.93
N THR A 293 4.10 -50.43 -15.54
CA THR A 293 3.57 -49.20 -16.17
C THR A 293 3.26 -48.12 -15.15
N TYR A 294 2.70 -48.49 -13.98
CA TYR A 294 2.47 -47.54 -12.89
C TYR A 294 3.76 -47.06 -12.25
N GLU A 295 4.76 -47.93 -12.09
CA GLU A 295 6.06 -47.58 -11.53
C GLU A 295 6.82 -46.59 -12.43
N LYS A 296 6.80 -46.80 -13.75
CA LYS A 296 7.33 -45.83 -14.73
C LYS A 296 6.62 -44.49 -14.62
N LYS A 297 5.28 -44.51 -14.56
CA LYS A 297 4.49 -43.27 -14.44
C LYS A 297 4.75 -42.54 -13.14
N VAL A 298 4.94 -43.27 -12.03
CA VAL A 298 5.33 -42.68 -10.74
C VAL A 298 6.73 -42.07 -10.85
N SER A 299 7.70 -42.76 -11.45
CA SER A 299 9.04 -42.21 -11.64
C SER A 299 9.08 -40.97 -12.53
N GLU A 300 8.26 -40.92 -13.59
CA GLU A 300 8.11 -39.73 -14.44
C GLU A 300 7.54 -38.56 -13.65
N ILE A 301 6.45 -38.78 -12.90
CA ILE A 301 5.82 -37.75 -12.05
C ILE A 301 6.78 -37.28 -10.95
N GLU A 302 7.56 -38.17 -10.34
CA GLU A 302 8.58 -37.81 -9.36
C GLU A 302 9.70 -36.97 -9.97
N GLY A 303 10.14 -37.31 -11.19
CA GLY A 303 11.12 -36.53 -11.94
C GLY A 303 10.61 -35.14 -12.33
N GLU A 304 9.37 -35.06 -12.82
CA GLU A 304 8.70 -33.79 -13.11
C GLU A 304 8.54 -32.94 -11.85
N ASN A 305 8.13 -33.54 -10.73
CA ASN A 305 8.03 -32.84 -9.45
C ASN A 305 9.39 -32.33 -8.96
N ALA A 306 10.47 -33.11 -9.13
CA ALA A 306 11.82 -32.67 -8.77
C ALA A 306 12.29 -31.49 -9.63
N LEU A 307 12.02 -31.52 -10.93
CA LEU A 307 12.31 -30.41 -11.84
C LEU A 307 11.49 -29.16 -11.52
N LEU A 308 10.19 -29.33 -11.25
CA LEU A 308 9.30 -28.24 -10.83
C LEU A 308 9.78 -27.63 -9.51
N LEU A 309 10.18 -28.45 -8.54
CA LEU A 309 10.76 -27.99 -7.26
C LEU A 309 12.08 -27.24 -7.45
N ALA A 310 12.94 -27.69 -8.36
CA ALA A 310 14.19 -27.00 -8.67
C ALA A 310 13.94 -25.62 -9.30
N ASN A 311 13.04 -25.55 -10.29
CA ASN A 311 12.67 -24.30 -10.96
C ASN A 311 11.98 -23.31 -9.99
N LEU A 312 11.08 -23.83 -9.16
CA LEU A 312 10.47 -23.13 -8.05
C LEU A 312 11.49 -22.53 -7.08
N ASN A 313 12.49 -23.31 -6.67
CA ASN A 313 13.53 -22.81 -5.77
C ASN A 313 14.42 -21.78 -6.47
N GLN A 314 14.71 -21.94 -7.77
CA GLN A 314 15.47 -20.96 -8.54
C GLN A 314 14.70 -19.65 -8.70
N THR A 315 13.40 -19.70 -8.98
CA THR A 315 12.53 -18.51 -9.09
C THR A 315 12.37 -17.81 -7.75
N ARG A 316 12.19 -18.55 -6.64
CA ARG A 316 12.22 -17.99 -5.29
C ARG A 316 13.53 -17.27 -4.98
N ARG A 317 14.69 -17.87 -5.29
CA ARG A 317 16.00 -17.21 -5.08
C ARG A 317 16.13 -15.93 -5.90
N LYS A 318 15.74 -15.94 -7.18
CA LYS A 318 15.74 -14.73 -8.01
C LYS A 318 14.83 -13.64 -7.44
N LEU A 319 13.67 -14.02 -6.90
CA LEU A 319 12.76 -13.09 -6.23
C LEU A 319 13.37 -12.53 -4.94
N ASP A 320 14.00 -13.37 -4.12
CA ASP A 320 14.70 -12.94 -2.89
C ASP A 320 15.87 -12.00 -3.20
N ASP A 321 16.64 -12.27 -4.24
CA ASP A 321 17.74 -11.40 -4.67
C ASP A 321 17.22 -10.06 -5.19
N ALA A 322 16.18 -10.07 -6.03
CA ALA A 322 15.55 -8.84 -6.52
C ALA A 322 14.91 -8.02 -5.40
N THR A 323 14.25 -8.66 -4.43
CA THR A 323 13.67 -7.96 -3.27
C THR A 323 14.75 -7.36 -2.37
N LYS A 324 15.89 -8.03 -2.16
CA LYS A 324 17.06 -7.44 -1.47
C LYS A 324 17.66 -6.26 -2.22
N GLU A 325 17.77 -6.34 -3.54
CA GLU A 325 18.26 -5.24 -4.36
C GLU A 325 17.30 -4.03 -4.30
N HIS A 326 15.99 -4.26 -4.40
CA HIS A 326 15.01 -3.18 -4.30
C HIS A 326 14.94 -2.57 -2.90
N THR A 327 15.02 -3.38 -1.84
CA THR A 327 15.04 -2.86 -0.45
C THR A 327 16.28 -2.01 -0.20
N THR A 328 17.46 -2.43 -0.64
CA THR A 328 18.68 -1.61 -0.52
C THR A 328 18.61 -0.29 -1.31
N LYS A 329 18.02 -0.31 -2.52
CA LYS A 329 17.75 0.92 -3.31
C LYS A 329 16.72 1.84 -2.64
N VAL A 330 15.67 1.28 -2.02
CA VAL A 330 14.69 2.06 -1.27
C VAL A 330 15.36 2.71 -0.05
N GLU A 331 16.19 1.97 0.68
CA GLU A 331 16.95 2.51 1.80
C GLU A 331 17.91 3.62 1.38
N SER A 332 18.66 3.46 0.28
CA SER A 332 19.56 4.51 -0.22
C SER A 332 18.79 5.78 -0.60
N ASN A 333 17.70 5.64 -1.35
CA ASN A 333 16.87 6.77 -1.76
C ASN A 333 16.20 7.44 -0.57
N SER A 334 15.78 6.67 0.44
CA SER A 334 15.20 7.23 1.67
C SER A 334 16.21 8.08 2.46
N ARG A 335 17.48 7.66 2.51
CA ARG A 335 18.56 8.42 3.13
C ARG A 335 18.86 9.70 2.34
N GLU A 336 18.85 9.63 1.02
CA GLU A 336 19.05 10.79 0.14
C GLU A 336 17.91 11.80 0.26
N ILE A 337 16.65 11.35 0.24
CA ILE A 337 15.48 12.20 0.50
C ILE A 337 15.60 12.87 1.88
N SER A 338 15.99 12.11 2.91
CA SER A 338 16.17 12.66 4.27
C SER A 338 17.26 13.74 4.30
N ARG A 339 18.37 13.54 3.58
CA ARG A 339 19.44 14.53 3.45
C ARG A 339 18.96 15.78 2.71
N MET A 340 18.29 15.63 1.58
CA MET A 340 17.72 16.76 0.81
C MET A 340 16.67 17.52 1.63
N MET A 341 15.84 16.83 2.42
CA MET A 341 14.88 17.47 3.33
C MET A 341 15.58 18.29 4.43
N GLN A 342 16.67 17.77 5.00
CA GLN A 342 17.48 18.51 5.97
C GLN A 342 18.14 19.74 5.34
N GLU A 343 18.63 19.62 4.10
CA GLU A 343 19.20 20.74 3.35
C GLU A 343 18.15 21.80 2.99
N ILE A 344 16.98 21.40 2.52
CA ILE A 344 15.86 22.32 2.29
C ILE A 344 15.48 23.02 3.59
N LYS A 345 15.46 22.31 4.73
CA LYS A 345 15.17 22.90 6.03
C LYS A 345 16.24 23.91 6.46
N SER A 346 17.52 23.61 6.22
CA SER A 346 18.62 24.53 6.55
C SER A 346 18.65 25.75 5.62
N LEU A 347 18.36 25.56 4.33
CA LEU A 347 18.22 26.65 3.35
C LEU A 347 17.02 27.55 3.67
N LYS A 348 15.87 26.97 4.04
CA LYS A 348 14.71 27.74 4.53
C LYS A 348 15.06 28.53 5.79
N ALA A 349 15.74 27.93 6.76
CA ALA A 349 16.17 28.64 7.96
C ALA A 349 17.16 29.78 7.65
N ARG A 350 18.07 29.60 6.68
CA ARG A 350 18.95 30.68 6.20
C ARG A 350 18.20 31.78 5.46
N LEU A 351 17.20 31.41 4.65
CA LEU A 351 16.35 32.37 3.95
C LEU A 351 15.56 33.22 4.96
N ASP A 352 14.98 32.58 5.97
CA ASP A 352 14.28 33.25 7.07
C ASP A 352 15.24 34.17 7.85
N GLN A 353 16.48 33.75 8.11
CA GLN A 353 17.50 34.63 8.72
C GLN A 353 17.91 35.81 7.85
N SER A 354 17.64 35.75 6.54
CA SER A 354 17.93 36.84 5.59
C SER A 354 16.71 37.67 5.23
N SER A 355 15.57 37.52 5.93
CA SER A 355 14.36 38.33 5.71
C SER A 355 14.62 39.83 5.82
N ASP A 356 15.55 40.21 6.69
CA ASP A 356 15.84 41.59 7.04
C ASP A 356 16.77 42.25 6.00
N TYR A 357 17.15 41.52 4.95
CA TYR A 357 18.03 42.04 3.89
C TYR A 357 17.43 43.24 3.15
N GLU A 358 16.14 43.22 2.83
CA GLU A 358 15.48 44.37 2.16
C GLU A 358 15.34 45.57 3.11
N GLU A 359 15.15 45.33 4.41
CA GLU A 359 15.13 46.41 5.42
C GLU A 359 16.52 47.03 5.58
N ILE A 360 17.57 46.22 5.74
CA ILE A 360 18.95 46.68 5.80
C ILE A 360 19.34 47.39 4.51
N LYS A 361 18.95 46.88 3.34
CA LYS A 361 19.22 47.52 2.05
C LYS A 361 18.48 48.86 1.92
N HIS A 362 17.25 48.95 2.41
CA HIS A 362 16.51 50.20 2.45
C HIS A 362 17.15 51.21 3.41
N GLU A 363 17.54 50.77 4.61
CA GLU A 363 18.26 51.59 5.59
C GLU A 363 19.61 52.04 5.04
N LEU A 364 20.35 51.17 4.35
CA LEU A 364 21.63 51.49 3.70
C LEU A 364 21.44 52.45 2.53
N GLN A 365 20.37 52.30 1.75
CA GLN A 365 20.01 53.21 0.67
C GLN A 365 19.64 54.59 1.22
N LEU A 366 18.89 54.63 2.32
CA LEU A 366 18.52 55.85 3.03
C LEU A 366 19.77 56.52 3.65
N LEU A 367 20.64 55.75 4.29
CA LEU A 367 21.95 56.20 4.78
C LEU A 367 22.81 56.74 3.65
N LYS A 368 22.90 56.03 2.52
CA LYS A 368 23.63 56.50 1.33
C LYS A 368 23.02 57.78 0.77
N GLN A 369 21.69 57.92 0.80
CA GLN A 369 21.00 59.12 0.33
C GLN A 369 21.14 60.30 1.31
N ILE A 370 21.29 60.04 2.61
CA ILE A 370 21.52 61.05 3.65
C ILE A 370 23.00 61.46 3.67
N GLU A 371 23.92 60.50 3.55
CA GLU A 371 25.37 60.68 3.60
C GLU A 371 25.92 61.27 2.30
N PHE A 372 25.35 60.88 1.15
CA PHE A 372 25.67 61.42 -0.16
C PHE A 372 24.50 62.21 -0.74
N GLY A 373 23.82 63.01 0.09
CA GLY A 373 22.75 63.93 -0.31
C GLY A 373 22.96 64.45 -1.73
N TYR A 374 21.93 64.29 -2.57
CA TYR A 374 21.94 64.48 -4.02
C TYR A 374 22.72 65.75 -4.45
N GLU A 375 24.03 65.64 -4.59
CA GLU A 375 24.88 66.70 -5.15
C GLU A 375 26.23 66.11 -5.63
N GLU A 376 26.26 65.98 -6.96
CA GLU A 376 27.40 66.05 -7.88
C GLU A 376 28.73 65.36 -7.56
N VAL A 377 29.05 64.32 -8.36
CA VAL A 377 30.33 64.27 -9.11
C VAL A 377 30.15 63.65 -10.51
N SER A 378 30.09 64.54 -11.50
CA SER A 378 30.78 64.53 -12.82
C SER A 378 30.50 63.51 -13.94
N LYS A 379 30.03 64.11 -15.05
CA LYS A 379 30.61 64.12 -16.41
C LYS A 379 30.47 62.85 -17.26
N ASN A 380 29.53 62.88 -18.21
CA ASN A 380 29.84 62.81 -19.65
C ASN A 380 28.61 63.16 -20.52
N THR A 381 28.79 64.18 -21.36
CA THR A 381 27.77 64.89 -22.17
C THR A 381 27.48 64.22 -23.52
N THR A 382 27.07 62.95 -23.54
CA THR A 382 26.56 62.32 -24.78
C THR A 382 25.35 61.38 -24.57
N GLU A 383 24.93 61.13 -23.33
CA GLU A 383 23.71 60.36 -23.05
C GLU A 383 22.50 61.21 -22.66
N MET A 384 22.56 62.53 -22.87
CA MET A 384 21.51 63.44 -22.41
C MET A 384 20.15 63.16 -23.09
N SER A 385 20.10 62.60 -24.30
CA SER A 385 18.82 62.20 -24.92
C SER A 385 18.23 60.89 -24.36
N ASP A 386 19.08 59.93 -23.98
CA ASP A 386 18.60 58.66 -23.41
C ASP A 386 18.31 58.80 -21.91
N ILE A 387 19.14 59.55 -21.18
CA ILE A 387 18.91 59.83 -19.77
C ILE A 387 17.73 60.81 -19.61
N ASP A 388 17.63 61.89 -20.40
CA ASP A 388 16.46 62.77 -20.31
C ASP A 388 15.19 62.06 -20.82
N SER A 389 15.26 61.16 -21.80
CA SER A 389 14.08 60.38 -22.22
C SER A 389 13.68 59.33 -21.19
N ILE A 390 14.62 58.62 -20.56
CA ILE A 390 14.35 57.70 -19.45
C ILE A 390 13.86 58.45 -18.22
N LEU A 391 14.38 59.64 -17.91
CA LEU A 391 13.86 60.50 -16.85
C LEU A 391 12.45 60.99 -17.17
N VAL A 392 12.17 61.40 -18.41
CA VAL A 392 10.82 61.80 -18.83
C VAL A 392 9.86 60.61 -18.79
N GLU A 393 10.28 59.42 -19.23
CA GLU A 393 9.48 58.20 -19.17
C GLU A 393 9.22 57.75 -17.73
N ARG A 394 10.24 57.81 -16.87
CA ARG A 394 10.10 57.49 -15.44
C ARG A 394 9.29 58.54 -14.70
N ASN A 395 9.42 59.82 -15.03
CA ASN A 395 8.60 60.89 -14.46
C ASN A 395 7.14 60.75 -14.93
N LYS A 396 6.92 60.36 -16.19
CA LYS A 396 5.59 60.02 -16.73
C LYS A 396 4.99 58.79 -16.06
N ALA A 397 5.79 57.75 -15.80
CA ALA A 397 5.36 56.56 -15.07
C ALA A 397 5.02 56.89 -13.61
N LEU A 398 5.88 57.64 -12.92
CA LEU A 398 5.64 58.09 -11.55
C LEU A 398 4.43 59.01 -11.44
N THR A 399 4.20 59.90 -12.41
CA THR A 399 2.99 60.74 -12.43
C THR A 399 1.74 59.91 -12.71
N GLN A 400 1.83 58.86 -13.52
CA GLN A 400 0.74 57.90 -13.73
C GLN A 400 0.44 57.08 -12.47
N GLU A 401 1.45 56.51 -11.82
CA GLU A 401 1.30 55.79 -10.55
C GLU A 401 0.74 56.70 -9.45
N LEU A 402 1.20 57.96 -9.38
CA LEU A 402 0.69 58.94 -8.43
C LEU A 402 -0.75 59.33 -8.74
N ALA A 403 -1.14 59.43 -10.02
CA ALA A 403 -2.54 59.64 -10.42
C ALA A 403 -3.42 58.42 -10.08
N GLU A 404 -2.91 57.21 -10.28
CA GLU A 404 -3.60 55.98 -9.93
C GLU A 404 -3.79 55.85 -8.41
N HIS A 405 -2.74 56.05 -7.62
CA HIS A 405 -2.84 56.06 -6.16
C HIS A 405 -3.75 57.18 -5.66
N ARG A 406 -3.77 58.35 -6.30
CA ARG A 406 -4.75 59.41 -5.99
C ARG A 406 -6.18 58.97 -6.30
N SER A 407 -6.40 58.26 -7.41
CA SER A 407 -7.73 57.70 -7.73
C SER A 407 -8.14 56.66 -6.69
N GLN A 408 -7.29 55.67 -6.43
CA GLN A 408 -7.54 54.63 -5.43
C GLN A 408 -7.78 55.23 -4.04
N HIS A 409 -7.02 56.26 -3.66
CA HIS A 409 -7.22 56.96 -2.39
C HIS A 409 -8.57 57.68 -2.35
N ASN A 410 -8.97 58.34 -3.43
CA ASN A 410 -10.30 58.95 -3.54
C ASN A 410 -11.42 57.90 -3.52
N ASP A 411 -11.23 56.75 -4.17
CA ASP A 411 -12.19 55.64 -4.17
C ASP A 411 -12.32 55.02 -2.77
N LEU A 412 -11.21 54.85 -2.06
CA LEU A 412 -11.24 54.40 -0.66
C LEU A 412 -11.86 55.44 0.26
N LEU A 413 -11.57 56.74 0.07
CA LEU A 413 -12.20 57.81 0.84
C LEU A 413 -13.72 57.89 0.58
N THR A 414 -14.16 57.71 -0.66
CA THR A 414 -15.60 57.65 -0.97
C THR A 414 -16.24 56.41 -0.37
N LYS A 415 -15.56 55.26 -0.39
CA LYS A 415 -16.04 54.03 0.27
C LYS A 415 -16.12 54.18 1.79
N ILE A 416 -15.12 54.80 2.41
CA ILE A 416 -15.10 55.10 3.85
C ILE A 416 -16.29 56.00 4.18
N LYS A 417 -16.50 57.09 3.43
CA LYS A 417 -17.67 57.97 3.63
C LYS A 417 -18.99 57.22 3.46
N GLU A 418 -19.11 56.38 2.44
CA GLU A 418 -20.32 55.56 2.22
C GLU A 418 -20.56 54.61 3.40
N LEU A 419 -19.53 53.92 3.87
CA LEU A 419 -19.61 53.02 5.03
C LEU A 419 -19.91 53.78 6.33
N GLU A 420 -19.33 54.96 6.53
CA GLU A 420 -19.65 55.84 7.66
C GLU A 420 -21.12 56.26 7.62
N THR A 421 -21.65 56.64 6.44
CA THR A 421 -23.07 56.99 6.30
C THR A 421 -23.98 55.79 6.54
N ASN A 422 -23.61 54.59 6.08
CA ASN A 422 -24.39 53.37 6.31
C ASN A 422 -24.35 52.95 7.77
N LEU A 423 -23.19 53.07 8.43
CA LEU A 423 -23.05 52.79 9.86
C LEU A 423 -23.85 53.80 10.68
N GLN A 424 -23.84 55.07 10.30
CA GLN A 424 -24.67 56.09 10.94
C GLN A 424 -26.17 55.82 10.74
N ALA A 425 -26.59 55.43 9.54
CA ALA A 425 -27.98 55.06 9.24
C ALA A 425 -28.42 53.83 10.06
N SER A 426 -27.62 52.76 10.05
CA SER A 426 -27.90 51.55 10.83
C SER A 426 -27.89 51.80 12.34
N SER A 427 -26.99 52.67 12.83
CA SER A 427 -26.96 53.09 14.23
C SER A 427 -28.21 53.91 14.60
N GLN A 428 -28.68 54.78 13.70
CA GLN A 428 -29.94 55.51 13.88
C GLN A 428 -31.14 54.57 13.88
N GLU A 429 -31.21 53.61 12.96
CA GLU A 429 -32.25 52.58 12.94
C GLU A 429 -32.23 51.73 14.20
N LEU A 430 -31.04 51.30 14.66
CA LEU A 430 -30.90 50.52 15.89
C LEU A 430 -31.31 51.33 17.11
N SER A 431 -31.00 52.62 17.16
CA SER A 431 -31.48 53.54 18.20
C SER A 431 -33.00 53.71 18.15
N GLN A 432 -33.59 53.86 16.95
CA GLN A 432 -35.04 53.93 16.78
C GLN A 432 -35.71 52.63 17.22
N VAL A 433 -35.25 51.48 16.76
CA VAL A 433 -35.77 50.15 17.15
C VAL A 433 -35.58 49.92 18.64
N SER A 434 -34.44 50.29 19.22
CA SER A 434 -34.21 50.20 20.67
C SER A 434 -35.19 51.09 21.44
N SER A 435 -35.42 52.34 20.98
CA SER A 435 -36.39 53.23 21.62
C SER A 435 -37.83 52.73 21.48
N LEU A 436 -38.17 52.14 20.34
CA LEU A 436 -39.49 51.55 20.10
C LEU A 436 -39.67 50.28 20.92
N ASN A 437 -38.65 49.42 21.00
CA ASN A 437 -38.65 48.24 21.87
C ASN A 437 -38.76 48.66 23.33
N HIS A 438 -38.05 49.69 23.77
CA HIS A 438 -38.16 50.19 25.13
C HIS A 438 -39.56 50.76 25.41
N LYS A 439 -40.18 51.45 24.44
CA LYS A 439 -41.58 51.87 24.53
C LYS A 439 -42.51 50.67 24.59
N LEU A 440 -42.33 49.67 23.72
CA LEU A 440 -43.12 48.44 23.73
C LEU A 440 -42.93 47.66 25.04
N GLU A 441 -41.73 47.60 25.59
CA GLU A 441 -41.44 46.99 26.89
C GLU A 441 -42.08 47.78 28.02
N SER A 442 -42.02 49.13 27.99
CA SER A 442 -42.71 49.98 28.96
C SER A 442 -44.23 49.86 28.85
N ASP A 443 -44.78 49.78 27.64
CA ASP A 443 -46.21 49.64 27.37
C ASP A 443 -46.68 48.24 27.73
N LEU A 444 -45.88 47.19 27.48
CA LEU A 444 -46.15 45.82 27.91
C LEU A 444 -45.99 45.67 29.41
N ALA A 445 -45.03 46.35 30.04
CA ALA A 445 -44.89 46.39 31.49
C ALA A 445 -46.07 47.13 32.13
N ALA A 446 -46.49 48.26 31.56
CA ALA A 446 -47.71 48.96 31.98
C ALA A 446 -48.96 48.10 31.73
N PHE A 447 -49.04 47.38 30.62
CA PHE A 447 -50.13 46.45 30.34
C PHE A 447 -50.11 45.26 31.31
N GLN A 448 -48.94 44.77 31.68
CA GLN A 448 -48.76 43.69 32.65
C GLN A 448 -49.06 44.18 34.08
N GLU A 449 -48.69 45.42 34.45
CA GLU A 449 -49.11 46.05 35.70
C GLU A 449 -50.62 46.29 35.73
N VAL A 450 -51.23 46.77 34.65
CA VAL A 450 -52.69 46.93 34.54
C VAL A 450 -53.37 45.55 34.56
N ALA A 451 -52.85 44.54 33.89
CA ALA A 451 -53.38 43.16 33.92
C ALA A 451 -53.18 42.46 35.28
N ASN A 452 -52.17 42.86 36.06
CA ASN A 452 -51.94 42.35 37.41
C ASN A 452 -52.72 43.13 38.48
N THR A 453 -52.99 44.43 38.28
CA THR A 453 -53.72 45.29 39.24
C THR A 453 -55.23 45.30 38.99
N SER A 454 -55.65 45.15 37.75
CA SER A 454 -57.03 44.86 37.39
C SER A 454 -57.12 43.39 37.01
N ASN A 455 -57.81 42.61 37.86
CA ASN A 455 -58.25 41.24 37.55
C ASN A 455 -59.19 41.29 36.33
N PHE A 456 -58.64 41.48 35.13
CA PHE A 456 -59.38 41.62 33.90
C PHE A 456 -59.84 40.24 33.44
N ASN A 457 -60.95 39.85 34.04
CA ASN A 457 -61.78 38.74 33.66
C ASN A 457 -62.62 39.12 32.43
N ASP A 458 -62.72 38.18 31.48
CA ASP A 458 -63.75 38.07 30.45
C ASP A 458 -63.84 39.13 29.32
N ASN A 459 -63.53 38.65 28.10
CA ASN A 459 -64.46 38.58 26.96
C ASN A 459 -65.16 39.85 26.44
N ALA A 460 -64.75 41.08 26.81
CA ALA A 460 -65.51 42.28 26.40
C ALA A 460 -64.65 43.47 25.94
N SER A 461 -63.55 43.26 25.19
CA SER A 461 -62.83 44.35 24.50
C SER A 461 -62.02 43.89 23.27
N LEU A 462 -62.64 43.08 22.40
CA LEU A 462 -62.44 43.28 20.96
C LEU A 462 -63.66 44.09 20.50
N ILE A 463 -63.46 45.19 19.77
CA ILE A 463 -64.49 46.09 19.23
C ILE A 463 -65.09 47.12 20.23
N SER A 464 -64.54 48.35 20.22
CA SER A 464 -65.29 49.56 19.81
C SER A 464 -64.46 50.84 20.00
N GLY A 465 -63.85 51.28 18.90
CA GLY A 465 -63.08 52.52 18.79
C GLY A 465 -63.04 52.98 17.33
N PHE A 466 -64.17 53.53 16.89
CA PHE A 466 -64.31 54.52 15.81
C PHE A 466 -64.20 54.13 14.32
N SER A 467 -65.38 54.19 13.71
CA SER A 467 -65.84 54.27 12.32
C SER A 467 -65.07 55.12 11.30
N ARG A 468 -65.34 54.76 10.02
CA ARG A 468 -65.40 55.54 8.73
C ARG A 468 -64.32 55.10 7.72
N VAL A 469 -64.59 54.59 6.51
CA VAL A 469 -65.78 54.46 5.65
C VAL A 469 -65.50 53.28 4.68
N THR A 470 -66.44 52.34 4.54
CA THR A 470 -66.65 51.68 3.25
C THR A 470 -67.76 52.44 2.51
N ARG A 471 -67.53 52.76 1.23
CA ARG A 471 -68.59 52.69 0.23
C ARG A 471 -68.42 51.36 -0.50
N PRO A 472 -69.53 50.73 -0.92
CA PRO A 472 -69.64 49.29 -1.04
C PRO A 472 -69.30 48.81 -2.45
N ILE A 473 -69.06 47.50 -2.58
CA ILE A 473 -69.75 46.62 -3.55
C ILE A 473 -69.51 45.17 -3.10
N GLY A 474 -70.64 44.45 -2.95
CA GLY A 474 -70.87 43.01 -3.00
C GLY A 474 -69.80 42.07 -2.43
N GLY A 475 -70.07 41.22 -1.45
CA GLY A 475 -71.35 40.73 -1.00
C GLY A 475 -71.21 39.25 -0.65
N ARG A 476 -71.93 38.87 0.41
CA ARG A 476 -72.36 37.50 0.76
C ARG A 476 -71.24 36.53 1.17
N ASN A 477 -71.40 35.68 2.17
CA ASN A 477 -72.40 35.41 3.20
C ASN A 477 -71.67 34.40 4.10
N GLY A 478 -71.53 34.65 5.39
CA GLY A 478 -72.40 34.06 6.42
C GLY A 478 -71.52 33.43 7.51
N SER A 479 -71.96 33.15 8.73
CA SER A 479 -73.16 33.49 9.49
C SER A 479 -73.01 32.77 10.84
N SER A 480 -73.17 33.47 11.97
CA SER A 480 -73.60 32.89 13.25
C SER A 480 -73.70 34.04 14.27
N ILE A 481 -74.87 34.68 14.40
CA ILE A 481 -76.03 34.31 15.22
C ILE A 481 -75.66 34.05 16.68
N SER A 482 -76.02 35.05 17.49
CA SER A 482 -76.06 35.06 18.94
C SER A 482 -77.27 34.28 19.44
N SER A 483 -77.14 33.61 20.57
CA SER A 483 -78.01 33.74 21.76
C SER A 483 -78.00 32.43 22.55
N GLY A 484 -77.60 32.52 23.81
CA GLY A 484 -77.75 31.45 24.79
C GLY A 484 -77.82 32.08 26.18
N GLY A 485 -79.02 32.47 26.60
CA GLY A 485 -79.28 32.91 27.98
C GLY A 485 -79.58 31.70 28.88
N ASN A 486 -78.75 31.55 29.91
CA ASN A 486 -78.85 30.77 31.15
C ASN A 486 -79.98 29.72 31.31
N LEU A 487 -79.56 28.46 31.51
CA LEU A 487 -80.03 27.52 32.55
C LEU A 487 -79.12 26.26 32.58
N ARG A 488 -78.39 26.05 33.69
CA ARG A 488 -77.92 24.75 34.24
C ARG A 488 -76.91 23.91 33.38
N PRO A 489 -76.20 22.96 34.01
CA PRO A 489 -74.72 22.82 34.02
C PRO A 489 -74.26 21.68 33.07
N PRO A 490 -73.02 21.12 33.14
CA PRO A 490 -71.72 21.49 33.73
C PRO A 490 -70.61 21.50 32.64
N GLU A 491 -69.33 21.69 33.02
CA GLU A 491 -68.14 21.75 32.13
C GLU A 491 -68.15 23.05 31.27
N ASP A 492 -67.18 23.94 31.38
CA ASP A 492 -66.01 23.87 30.52
C ASP A 492 -64.85 24.59 31.20
N THR A 493 -63.85 23.80 31.57
CA THR A 493 -62.45 24.19 31.61
C THR A 493 -62.18 25.29 30.58
N SER A 494 -61.85 26.51 31.02
CA SER A 494 -61.57 27.62 30.11
C SER A 494 -60.45 27.17 29.18
N ILE A 495 -60.84 26.86 27.95
CA ILE A 495 -59.98 26.16 27.01
C ILE A 495 -58.77 27.04 26.67
N LEU A 496 -58.88 28.36 26.81
CA LEU A 496 -57.84 29.33 26.47
C LEU A 496 -56.57 29.21 27.33
N PRO A 497 -56.59 29.21 28.68
CA PRO A 497 -55.39 28.92 29.50
C PRO A 497 -54.76 27.56 29.22
N ILE A 498 -55.58 26.57 28.86
CA ILE A 498 -55.11 25.23 28.50
C ILE A 498 -54.52 25.25 27.09
N ILE A 499 -55.11 25.98 26.14
CA ILE A 499 -54.64 26.17 24.77
C ILE A 499 -53.38 27.03 24.75
N THR A 500 -53.24 28.05 25.61
CA THR A 500 -52.01 28.83 25.73
C THR A 500 -50.90 27.99 26.31
N LYS A 501 -51.15 27.24 27.40
CA LYS A 501 -50.19 26.25 27.91
C LYS A 501 -49.88 25.15 26.90
N GLN A 502 -50.87 24.69 26.14
CA GLN A 502 -50.68 23.70 25.07
C GLN A 502 -49.86 24.31 23.93
N ARG A 503 -50.15 25.53 23.48
CA ARG A 503 -49.39 26.26 22.46
C ARG A 503 -47.96 26.50 22.92
N ASP A 504 -47.75 26.87 24.18
CA ASP A 504 -46.43 27.13 24.73
C ASP A 504 -45.66 25.81 24.87
N ARG A 505 -46.30 24.72 25.31
CA ARG A 505 -45.74 23.36 25.25
C ARG A 505 -45.48 22.90 23.81
N PHE A 506 -46.31 23.27 22.84
CA PHE A 506 -46.09 22.95 21.43
C PHE A 506 -44.92 23.75 20.88
N ARG A 507 -44.74 25.01 21.28
CA ARG A 507 -43.58 25.83 20.92
C ARG A 507 -42.30 25.28 21.54
N GLU A 508 -42.34 24.96 22.83
CA GLU A 508 -41.23 24.32 23.55
C GLU A 508 -40.89 22.97 22.92
N ARG A 509 -41.89 22.13 22.64
CA ARG A 509 -41.70 20.88 21.90
C ARG A 509 -41.18 21.11 20.48
N ASN A 510 -41.59 22.18 19.79
CA ASN A 510 -41.05 22.50 18.47
C ASN A 510 -39.58 22.93 18.56
N THR A 511 -39.21 23.72 19.57
CA THR A 511 -37.81 24.10 19.80
C THR A 511 -36.96 22.89 20.18
N GLU A 512 -37.48 21.99 21.02
CA GLU A 512 -36.83 20.71 21.34
C GLU A 512 -36.68 19.84 20.10
N LEU A 513 -37.73 19.72 19.26
CA LEU A 513 -37.68 18.98 18.00
C LEU A 513 -36.67 19.61 17.02
N GLU A 514 -36.58 20.94 16.96
CA GLU A 514 -35.57 21.63 16.14
C GLU A 514 -34.15 21.39 16.66
N GLU A 515 -33.96 21.36 17.98
CA GLU A 515 -32.68 20.99 18.60
C GLU A 515 -32.33 19.52 18.36
N GLU A 516 -33.29 18.60 18.48
CA GLU A 516 -33.12 17.19 18.16
C GLU A 516 -32.80 17.00 16.67
N LEU A 517 -33.46 17.74 15.78
CA LEU A 517 -33.18 17.71 14.34
C LEU A 517 -31.75 18.22 14.05
N LYS A 518 -31.31 19.31 14.71
CA LYS A 518 -29.92 19.79 14.63
C LYS A 518 -28.93 18.73 15.14
N LYS A 519 -29.23 18.04 16.25
CA LYS A 519 -28.41 16.94 16.79
C LYS A 519 -28.36 15.75 15.82
N HIS A 520 -29.49 15.33 15.26
CA HIS A 520 -29.56 14.28 14.26
C HIS A 520 -28.79 14.66 12.99
N HIS A 521 -28.88 15.90 12.54
CA HIS A 521 -28.10 16.38 11.40
C HIS A 521 -26.59 16.34 11.69
N GLY A 522 -26.17 16.71 12.90
CA GLY A 522 -24.81 16.53 13.38
C GLY A 522 -24.36 15.06 13.32
N LEU A 523 -25.17 14.15 13.90
CA LEU A 523 -24.87 12.71 13.90
C LEU A 523 -24.83 12.11 12.49
N VAL A 524 -25.69 12.55 11.58
CA VAL A 524 -25.65 12.16 10.15
C VAL A 524 -24.35 12.62 9.50
N ASN A 525 -23.87 13.84 9.80
CA ASN A 525 -22.61 14.33 9.27
C ASN A 525 -21.41 13.56 9.84
N ASP A 526 -21.45 13.19 11.11
CA ASP A 526 -20.41 12.35 11.73
C ASP A 526 -20.43 10.92 11.18
N LEU A 527 -21.60 10.31 11.02
CA LEU A 527 -21.74 9.00 10.37
C LEU A 527 -21.28 9.06 8.91
N LYS A 528 -21.57 10.13 8.17
CA LYS A 528 -21.03 10.33 6.80
C LYS A 528 -19.50 10.41 6.80
N ARG A 529 -18.90 11.12 7.76
CA ARG A 529 -17.44 11.18 7.92
C ARG A 529 -16.86 9.80 8.26
N GLN A 530 -17.49 9.06 9.17
CA GLN A 530 -17.08 7.69 9.51
C GLN A 530 -17.22 6.73 8.34
N VAL A 531 -18.33 6.78 7.59
CA VAL A 531 -18.54 5.98 6.37
C VAL A 531 -17.49 6.33 5.32
N ASN A 532 -17.13 7.59 5.15
CA ASN A 532 -16.07 7.98 4.23
C ASN A 532 -14.69 7.51 4.71
N SER A 533 -14.41 7.58 6.01
CA SER A 533 -13.19 7.03 6.61
C SER A 533 -13.12 5.52 6.40
N LEU A 534 -14.18 4.78 6.74
CA LEU A 534 -14.25 3.34 6.55
C LEU A 534 -14.22 2.95 5.07
N LYS A 535 -14.80 3.75 4.17
CA LYS A 535 -14.67 3.54 2.72
C LYS A 535 -13.22 3.68 2.28
N LYS A 536 -12.50 4.68 2.78
CA LYS A 536 -11.07 4.87 2.51
C LYS A 536 -10.25 3.74 3.10
N ASP A 537 -10.50 3.34 4.35
CA ASP A 537 -9.80 2.24 5.00
C ASP A 537 -10.09 0.90 4.29
N ASN A 538 -11.33 0.66 3.85
CA ASN A 538 -11.70 -0.51 3.06
C ASN A 538 -11.04 -0.49 1.67
N GLU A 539 -10.91 0.69 1.06
CA GLU A 539 -10.16 0.86 -0.19
C GLU A 539 -8.68 0.56 0.03
N GLU A 540 -8.03 1.14 1.05
CA GLU A 540 -6.64 0.85 1.40
C GLU A 540 -6.41 -0.62 1.75
N LEU A 541 -7.35 -1.25 2.46
CA LEU A 541 -7.32 -2.69 2.74
C LEU A 541 -7.51 -3.52 1.48
N TYR A 542 -8.35 -3.10 0.54
CA TYR A 542 -8.52 -3.76 -0.75
C TYR A 542 -7.24 -3.62 -1.59
N GLU A 543 -6.65 -2.43 -1.66
CA GLU A 543 -5.35 -2.16 -2.29
C GLU A 543 -4.25 -3.04 -1.70
N ARG A 544 -4.17 -3.09 -0.36
CA ARG A 544 -3.19 -3.91 0.35
C ARG A 544 -3.44 -5.40 0.17
N THR A 545 -4.68 -5.85 0.18
CA THR A 545 -5.06 -7.25 -0.04
C THR A 545 -4.77 -7.66 -1.48
N ARG A 546 -5.06 -6.80 -2.46
CA ARG A 546 -4.73 -7.03 -3.87
C ARG A 546 -3.24 -7.00 -4.11
N TYR A 547 -2.52 -6.09 -3.46
CA TYR A 547 -1.05 -6.03 -3.50
C TYR A 547 -0.46 -7.32 -2.91
N LEU A 548 -0.92 -7.75 -1.74
CA LEU A 548 -0.51 -9.01 -1.12
C LEU A 548 -0.95 -10.24 -1.92
N ALA A 549 -2.11 -10.23 -2.56
CA ALA A 549 -2.58 -11.30 -3.44
C ALA A 549 -1.79 -11.34 -4.75
N SER A 550 -1.36 -10.19 -5.30
CA SER A 550 -0.43 -10.12 -6.44
C SER A 550 0.96 -10.63 -6.05
N PHE A 551 1.37 -10.34 -4.81
CA PHE A 551 2.62 -10.85 -4.23
C PHE A 551 2.55 -12.36 -3.95
N ASN A 552 1.42 -12.88 -3.47
CA ASN A 552 1.18 -14.31 -3.26
C ASN A 552 0.89 -15.08 -4.56
N GLY A 553 0.29 -14.42 -5.57
CA GLY A 553 0.10 -14.97 -6.92
C GLY A 553 1.44 -15.19 -7.63
N ASN A 554 2.40 -14.28 -7.42
CA ASN A 554 3.79 -14.47 -7.86
C ASN A 554 4.56 -15.51 -7.03
N GLN A 555 4.05 -15.97 -5.87
CA GLN A 555 4.62 -17.06 -5.08
C GLN A 555 3.96 -18.44 -5.32
N GLN A 556 2.96 -18.54 -6.21
CA GLN A 556 2.27 -19.79 -6.52
C GLN A 556 2.94 -20.67 -7.60
N THR A 557 4.19 -20.39 -7.99
CA THR A 557 5.04 -21.36 -8.72
C THR A 557 5.98 -22.05 -7.73
N SER A 558 5.41 -22.84 -6.82
CA SER A 558 5.51 -22.68 -5.35
C SER A 558 5.18 -23.90 -4.47
N LYS A 559 4.87 -25.10 -4.98
CA LYS A 559 4.46 -26.24 -4.13
C LYS A 559 5.60 -26.82 -3.28
N THR A 560 5.50 -26.69 -1.96
CA THR A 560 5.57 -27.81 -1.00
C THR A 560 5.02 -27.37 0.34
N SER A 561 4.02 -28.12 0.79
CA SER A 561 3.27 -27.98 2.03
C SER A 561 4.04 -28.55 3.22
N VAL A 562 3.96 -27.91 4.39
CA VAL A 562 3.47 -28.48 5.66
C VAL A 562 3.55 -27.40 6.76
N SER A 563 2.44 -27.25 7.50
CA SER A 563 2.26 -26.48 8.73
C SER A 563 1.96 -24.98 8.63
N LYS A 564 0.69 -24.66 8.33
CA LYS A 564 -0.08 -23.57 8.95
C LYS A 564 -1.57 -23.81 8.66
N LYS A 565 -2.18 -24.67 9.47
CA LYS A 565 -3.58 -25.14 9.33
C LYS A 565 -4.59 -24.37 10.20
N TYR A 566 -4.26 -23.15 10.63
CA TYR A 566 -5.16 -22.28 11.36
C TYR A 566 -4.86 -20.85 10.87
N PHE A 567 -5.87 -20.13 10.35
CA PHE A 567 -5.77 -18.84 9.61
C PHE A 567 -5.58 -18.89 8.07
N ASN A 568 -6.30 -19.75 7.36
CA ASN A 568 -6.73 -19.38 6.01
C ASN A 568 -8.21 -18.93 6.10
N PRO A 569 -8.53 -17.62 6.03
CA PRO A 569 -9.88 -17.24 5.68
C PRO A 569 -10.17 -17.83 4.30
N LYS A 570 -11.37 -18.40 4.11
CA LYS A 570 -11.79 -18.84 2.77
C LYS A 570 -11.59 -17.67 1.80
N PRO A 571 -11.14 -17.90 0.55
CA PRO A 571 -11.15 -16.85 -0.45
C PRO A 571 -12.59 -16.37 -0.53
N ASN A 572 -12.83 -15.14 -0.10
CA ASN A 572 -14.15 -14.57 -0.12
C ASN A 572 -14.45 -14.37 -1.61
N VAL A 573 -15.23 -15.29 -2.19
CA VAL A 573 -15.64 -15.26 -3.60
C VAL A 573 -16.41 -13.97 -3.93
N ASP A 574 -16.81 -13.23 -2.90
CA ASP A 574 -17.44 -11.92 -2.99
C ASP A 574 -16.46 -10.74 -3.17
N LEU A 575 -15.14 -10.98 -3.13
CA LEU A 575 -14.15 -9.92 -3.38
C LEU A 575 -14.04 -9.54 -4.87
N GLU A 576 -14.46 -10.43 -5.77
CA GLU A 576 -14.48 -10.18 -7.22
C GLU A 576 -15.75 -9.45 -7.71
N ASN A 577 -16.74 -9.26 -6.84
CA ASN A 577 -17.95 -8.44 -7.09
C ASN A 577 -18.00 -7.19 -6.22
N ASN A 578 -16.90 -6.84 -5.53
CA ASN A 578 -16.89 -5.72 -4.61
C ASN A 578 -16.86 -4.37 -5.35
N GLN A 579 -17.72 -3.45 -4.96
CA GLN A 579 -17.74 -2.06 -5.44
C GLN A 579 -16.35 -1.40 -5.37
N TYR A 580 -15.52 -1.82 -4.41
CA TYR A 580 -14.14 -1.36 -4.23
C TYR A 580 -13.14 -1.87 -5.30
N GLN A 581 -13.43 -2.98 -5.99
CA GLN A 581 -12.65 -3.46 -7.13
C GLN A 581 -12.77 -2.51 -8.32
N GLN A 582 -13.99 -2.10 -8.67
CA GLN A 582 -14.22 -1.18 -9.78
C GLN A 582 -13.59 0.20 -9.50
N LEU A 583 -13.68 0.67 -8.24
CA LEU A 583 -12.99 1.89 -7.80
C LEU A 583 -11.47 1.77 -7.88
N TYR A 584 -10.91 0.62 -7.50
CA TYR A 584 -9.48 0.35 -7.60
C TYR A 584 -9.01 0.25 -9.06
N GLU A 585 -9.72 -0.50 -9.91
CA GLU A 585 -9.37 -0.70 -11.33
C GLU A 585 -9.48 0.60 -12.13
N SER A 586 -10.53 1.41 -11.89
CA SER A 586 -10.65 2.75 -12.47
C SER A 586 -9.49 3.64 -12.01
N LYS A 587 -9.16 3.68 -10.71
CA LYS A 587 -7.99 4.43 -10.21
C LYS A 587 -6.65 3.92 -10.74
N LEU A 588 -6.54 2.67 -11.14
CA LEU A 588 -5.31 2.10 -11.72
C LEU A 588 -5.19 2.36 -13.22
N HIS A 589 -6.32 2.61 -13.90
CA HIS A 589 -6.36 2.82 -15.34
C HIS A 589 -5.56 4.07 -15.75
N PRO A 590 -4.58 3.97 -16.68
CA PRO A 590 -3.69 5.07 -17.03
C PRO A 590 -4.41 6.34 -17.51
N ILE A 591 -5.54 6.17 -18.22
CA ILE A 591 -6.36 7.27 -18.74
C ILE A 591 -7.17 7.93 -17.62
N GLU A 592 -7.63 7.19 -16.62
CA GLU A 592 -8.35 7.76 -15.48
C GLU A 592 -7.36 8.54 -14.58
N ARG A 593 -6.15 8.00 -14.36
CA ARG A 593 -5.07 8.70 -13.65
C ARG A 593 -4.65 9.97 -14.36
N PHE A 594 -4.58 9.93 -15.68
CA PHE A 594 -4.31 11.11 -16.49
C PHE A 594 -5.46 12.12 -16.35
N ARG A 595 -6.71 11.68 -16.47
CA ARG A 595 -7.90 12.54 -16.32
C ARG A 595 -8.02 13.15 -14.93
N ILE A 596 -7.73 12.41 -13.86
CA ILE A 596 -7.74 12.92 -12.48
C ILE A 596 -6.62 13.95 -12.29
N ARG A 597 -5.42 13.68 -12.82
CA ARG A 597 -4.29 14.61 -12.74
C ARG A 597 -4.51 15.85 -13.59
N GLU A 598 -5.09 15.70 -14.77
CA GLU A 598 -5.50 16.80 -15.63
C GLU A 598 -6.61 17.62 -14.96
N GLN A 599 -7.61 16.98 -14.35
CA GLN A 599 -8.65 17.67 -13.59
C GLN A 599 -8.09 18.39 -12.34
N GLU A 600 -7.13 17.81 -11.62
CA GLU A 600 -6.44 18.47 -10.50
C GLU A 600 -5.56 19.63 -10.99
N GLN A 601 -4.86 19.48 -12.11
CA GLN A 601 -4.10 20.55 -12.73
C GLN A 601 -5.01 21.65 -13.26
N ASP A 602 -6.15 21.30 -13.84
CA ASP A 602 -7.16 22.23 -14.31
C ASP A 602 -7.76 22.97 -13.12
N ILE A 603 -8.10 22.31 -12.01
CA ILE A 603 -8.60 22.97 -10.79
C ILE A 603 -7.53 23.87 -10.16
N ASN A 604 -6.26 23.44 -10.13
CA ASN A 604 -5.16 24.23 -9.59
C ASN A 604 -4.74 25.39 -10.52
N ASN A 605 -4.94 25.24 -11.83
CA ASN A 605 -4.74 26.28 -12.83
C ASN A 605 -6.05 27.07 -13.12
N PHE A 606 -7.17 26.68 -12.49
CA PHE A 606 -8.45 27.32 -12.65
C PHE A 606 -8.45 28.59 -11.81
N ASP A 607 -8.15 29.70 -12.48
CA ASP A 607 -8.31 31.02 -11.91
C ASP A 607 -9.77 31.46 -12.08
N PRO A 608 -10.59 31.53 -11.02
CA PRO A 608 -12.02 31.83 -11.11
C PRO A 608 -12.31 33.24 -11.68
N GLU A 609 -11.28 34.09 -11.82
CA GLU A 609 -11.37 35.40 -12.46
C GLU A 609 -11.42 35.35 -14.00
N ASN A 610 -10.95 34.26 -14.62
CA ASN A 610 -10.83 34.15 -16.09
C ASN A 610 -12.02 33.46 -16.78
N LEU A 611 -12.99 32.93 -16.04
CA LEU A 611 -14.19 32.33 -16.62
C LEU A 611 -15.17 33.42 -17.04
N ILE A 612 -15.42 33.61 -18.34
CA ILE A 612 -16.36 34.60 -18.87
C ILE A 612 -17.64 33.88 -19.33
N VAL A 613 -18.78 34.21 -18.74
CA VAL A 613 -20.08 33.67 -19.14
C VAL A 613 -20.81 34.67 -20.02
N ASN A 614 -21.33 34.19 -21.15
CA ASN A 614 -22.08 35.01 -22.10
C ASN A 614 -23.57 34.95 -21.75
N MET A 615 -24.09 36.04 -21.17
CA MET A 615 -25.50 36.17 -20.80
C MET A 615 -26.13 37.24 -21.69
N GLY A 616 -26.96 36.83 -22.65
CA GLY A 616 -27.74 37.76 -23.50
C GLY A 616 -26.90 38.75 -24.32
N GLY A 617 -25.78 38.32 -24.88
CA GLY A 617 -24.92 39.15 -25.74
C GLY A 617 -23.91 40.03 -24.99
N ARG A 618 -23.79 39.90 -23.67
CA ARG A 618 -22.71 40.51 -22.89
C ARG A 618 -21.89 39.44 -22.18
N GLN A 619 -20.57 39.55 -22.35
CA GLN A 619 -19.56 38.71 -21.72
C GLN A 619 -19.21 39.26 -20.34
N VAL A 620 -19.43 38.48 -19.29
CA VAL A 620 -19.13 38.88 -17.90
C VAL A 620 -18.32 37.80 -17.16
N PRO A 621 -17.27 38.17 -16.40
CA PRO A 621 -16.55 37.23 -15.55
C PRO A 621 -17.46 36.56 -14.52
N PHE A 622 -17.34 35.25 -14.36
CA PHE A 622 -18.13 34.40 -13.47
C PHE A 622 -17.97 34.79 -11.99
N SER A 623 -16.80 35.34 -11.63
CA SER A 623 -16.53 35.94 -10.31
C SER A 623 -17.50 37.09 -9.95
N LYS A 624 -18.13 37.73 -10.94
CA LYS A 624 -19.16 38.76 -10.74
C LYS A 624 -20.58 38.20 -10.62
N ILE A 625 -20.80 36.92 -10.95
CA ILE A 625 -22.13 36.28 -10.96
C ILE A 625 -22.44 35.64 -9.60
N ASN A 626 -21.42 35.19 -8.86
CA ASN A 626 -21.60 34.40 -7.64
C ASN A 626 -21.57 35.19 -6.32
N LYS A 627 -21.82 36.51 -6.37
CA LYS A 627 -22.13 37.27 -5.15
C LYS A 627 -23.65 37.13 -4.89
N PRO A 628 -24.09 36.56 -3.75
CA PRO A 628 -25.50 36.57 -3.40
C PRO A 628 -25.92 38.02 -3.15
N HIS A 629 -26.54 38.63 -4.15
CA HIS A 629 -27.22 39.90 -4.02
C HIS A 629 -28.42 39.70 -3.09
N ASN A 630 -28.23 39.97 -1.79
CA ASN A 630 -29.35 40.22 -0.89
C ASN A 630 -29.81 41.65 -1.12
N VAL A 631 -30.65 41.86 -2.13
CA VAL A 631 -31.26 43.17 -2.41
C VAL A 631 -32.55 43.26 -1.61
N VAL A 632 -32.48 43.96 -0.47
CA VAL A 632 -33.67 44.58 0.12
C VAL A 632 -33.87 45.88 -0.64
N LEU A 633 -34.83 45.90 -1.58
CA LEU A 633 -35.29 47.12 -2.23
C LEU A 633 -36.33 47.78 -1.32
N GLU A 634 -36.03 48.97 -0.83
CA GLU A 634 -37.02 49.83 -0.19
C GLU A 634 -38.00 50.43 -1.23
N PRO A 635 -39.31 50.46 -0.92
CA PRO A 635 -40.33 50.84 -1.88
C PRO A 635 -40.60 52.33 -1.80
N LYS A 636 -39.82 53.20 -2.48
CA LYS A 636 -40.24 54.60 -2.57
C LYS A 636 -39.91 55.43 -3.79
N TYR A 637 -39.03 55.03 -4.70
CA TYR A 637 -38.82 55.82 -5.92
C TYR A 637 -38.57 54.93 -7.14
N HIS A 638 -39.28 55.27 -8.23
CA HIS A 638 -39.35 54.63 -9.56
C HIS A 638 -40.51 53.63 -9.74
N LYS A 639 -41.67 54.16 -10.15
CA LYS A 639 -42.68 53.43 -10.94
C LYS A 639 -42.39 53.70 -12.42
N PRO A 640 -41.89 52.74 -13.21
CA PRO A 640 -41.97 52.79 -14.65
C PRO A 640 -43.42 52.51 -15.06
N ASN A 641 -44.04 53.40 -15.82
CA ASN A 641 -45.35 53.15 -16.43
C ASN A 641 -45.10 52.26 -17.66
N VAL A 642 -45.42 50.97 -17.57
CA VAL A 642 -45.17 50.00 -18.64
C VAL A 642 -46.49 49.66 -19.34
N ASN A 643 -46.55 49.92 -20.64
CA ASN A 643 -47.67 49.54 -21.50
C ASN A 643 -47.75 48.00 -21.58
N PRO A 644 -48.94 47.39 -21.41
CA PRO A 644 -49.10 45.94 -21.35
C PRO A 644 -48.92 45.20 -22.69
N GLU A 645 -48.59 45.87 -23.79
CA GLU A 645 -48.35 45.24 -25.11
C GLU A 645 -46.87 45.28 -25.57
N SER A 646 -45.94 45.65 -24.69
CA SER A 646 -44.51 45.81 -25.05
C SER A 646 -43.55 44.81 -24.39
N PHE A 647 -44.05 43.71 -23.80
CA PHE A 647 -43.19 42.61 -23.35
C PHE A 647 -43.12 41.52 -24.43
N PRO A 648 -41.91 41.14 -24.89
CA PRO A 648 -41.74 39.99 -25.78
C PRO A 648 -42.05 38.69 -25.04
N ASP A 649 -42.88 37.83 -25.65
CA ASP A 649 -43.15 36.46 -25.19
C ASP A 649 -41.86 35.63 -25.17
N ILE A 650 -41.25 35.52 -24.00
CA ILE A 650 -40.18 34.56 -23.73
C ILE A 650 -40.80 33.49 -22.85
N GLU A 651 -41.47 32.51 -23.47
CA GLU A 651 -41.70 31.21 -22.83
C GLU A 651 -42.19 30.09 -23.78
N PRO A 652 -41.39 29.70 -24.79
CA PRO A 652 -41.48 28.35 -25.35
C PRO A 652 -40.65 27.34 -24.53
N GLU A 653 -39.54 27.77 -23.92
CA GLU A 653 -38.55 26.86 -23.32
C GLU A 653 -38.91 26.42 -21.89
N ALA A 654 -39.57 27.28 -21.09
CA ALA A 654 -40.02 26.88 -19.74
C ALA A 654 -41.24 25.95 -19.80
N LYS A 655 -42.17 26.18 -20.74
CA LYS A 655 -43.25 25.23 -21.04
C LYS A 655 -42.75 23.90 -21.56
N GLN A 656 -41.71 23.88 -22.41
CA GLN A 656 -41.07 22.63 -22.84
C GLN A 656 -40.39 21.88 -21.70
N ARG A 657 -39.75 22.58 -20.74
CA ARG A 657 -39.18 21.92 -19.55
C ARG A 657 -40.23 21.41 -18.59
N GLU A 658 -41.35 22.11 -18.45
CA GLU A 658 -42.47 21.67 -17.61
C GLU A 658 -43.22 20.49 -18.26
N GLU A 659 -43.39 20.48 -19.59
CA GLU A 659 -43.88 19.33 -20.35
C GLU A 659 -42.88 18.15 -20.33
N GLU A 660 -41.57 18.37 -20.42
CA GLU A 660 -40.56 17.31 -20.26
C GLU A 660 -40.55 16.73 -18.83
N LEU A 661 -40.72 17.57 -17.82
CA LEU A 661 -40.81 17.12 -16.42
C LEU A 661 -42.13 16.40 -16.16
N ALA A 662 -43.24 16.84 -16.76
CA ALA A 662 -44.52 16.15 -16.71
C ALA A 662 -44.52 14.83 -17.52
N ALA A 663 -43.78 14.77 -18.63
CA ALA A 663 -43.54 13.53 -19.40
C ALA A 663 -42.65 12.55 -18.61
N LYS A 664 -41.63 13.05 -17.90
CA LYS A 664 -40.79 12.22 -17.00
C LYS A 664 -41.56 11.73 -15.78
N HIS A 665 -42.43 12.56 -15.20
CA HIS A 665 -43.28 12.16 -14.06
C HIS A 665 -44.42 11.21 -14.44
N SER A 666 -44.98 11.33 -15.65
CA SER A 666 -45.97 10.35 -16.17
C SER A 666 -45.31 9.03 -16.58
N HIS A 667 -44.05 9.03 -17.00
CA HIS A 667 -43.28 7.80 -17.26
C HIS A 667 -42.90 7.02 -15.98
N ILE A 668 -42.93 7.67 -14.81
CA ILE A 668 -42.57 7.06 -13.51
C ILE A 668 -43.79 6.47 -12.78
N LEU A 669 -45.02 6.76 -13.22
CA LEU A 669 -46.26 6.28 -12.57
C LEU A 669 -47.14 5.37 -13.45
N ASP A 670 -46.58 4.85 -14.56
CA ASP A 670 -47.28 3.88 -15.42
C ASP A 670 -47.01 2.43 -14.93
N PRO A 671 -48.00 1.68 -14.41
CA PRO A 671 -47.79 0.35 -13.83
C PRO A 671 -47.46 -0.75 -14.87
N SER A 672 -47.26 -0.39 -16.14
CA SER A 672 -47.09 -1.33 -17.26
C SER A 672 -45.77 -1.21 -18.03
N ILE A 673 -44.80 -0.39 -17.59
CA ILE A 673 -43.54 -0.17 -18.35
C ILE A 673 -42.27 -0.73 -17.67
N HIS A 674 -42.37 -1.40 -16.51
CA HIS A 674 -41.24 -2.17 -15.93
C HIS A 674 -41.54 -3.67 -15.78
N LYS A 675 -42.06 -4.30 -16.84
CA LYS A 675 -41.78 -5.72 -17.06
C LYS A 675 -40.48 -5.83 -17.84
N GLN A 676 -39.43 -6.33 -17.18
CA GLN A 676 -38.31 -6.93 -17.90
C GLN A 676 -38.90 -8.00 -18.84
N GLN A 677 -38.72 -7.82 -20.15
CA GLN A 677 -38.79 -8.95 -21.07
C GLN A 677 -37.60 -9.84 -20.74
N VAL A 678 -37.88 -10.86 -19.94
CA VAL A 678 -37.01 -12.00 -19.75
C VAL A 678 -37.21 -12.89 -20.97
N ASP A 679 -36.16 -13.11 -21.75
CA ASP A 679 -36.10 -14.23 -22.69
C ASP A 679 -36.23 -15.53 -21.89
N PRO A 680 -37.28 -16.35 -22.10
CA PRO A 680 -37.51 -17.56 -21.32
C PRO A 680 -36.47 -18.66 -21.58
N ASP A 681 -35.57 -18.50 -22.57
CA ASP A 681 -34.49 -19.45 -22.87
C ASP A 681 -33.08 -18.96 -22.41
N SER A 682 -32.99 -17.84 -21.66
CA SER A 682 -31.70 -17.29 -21.18
C SER A 682 -31.38 -17.60 -19.70
N PHE A 683 -32.17 -18.45 -19.04
CA PHE A 683 -31.84 -19.00 -17.73
C PHE A 683 -31.25 -20.40 -17.89
N PRO A 684 -30.06 -20.71 -17.33
CA PRO A 684 -29.64 -22.09 -17.18
C PRO A 684 -30.66 -22.80 -16.27
N ASP A 685 -31.27 -23.87 -16.78
CA ASP A 685 -32.21 -24.72 -16.04
C ASP A 685 -31.57 -25.24 -14.74
N ILE A 686 -31.97 -24.65 -13.61
CA ILE A 686 -31.65 -25.15 -12.27
C ILE A 686 -32.58 -26.34 -11.90
N GLU A 687 -33.45 -26.78 -12.82
CA GLU A 687 -34.32 -27.94 -12.61
C GLU A 687 -33.69 -29.29 -13.01
N GLU A 688 -32.72 -29.37 -13.92
CA GLU A 688 -32.12 -30.67 -14.29
C GLU A 688 -31.28 -31.23 -13.14
N ASP A 689 -30.45 -30.40 -12.48
CA ASP A 689 -29.64 -30.82 -11.34
C ASP A 689 -30.49 -31.13 -10.10
N ALA A 690 -31.65 -30.47 -9.94
CA ALA A 690 -32.61 -30.76 -8.88
C ALA A 690 -33.37 -32.07 -9.15
N LYS A 691 -33.82 -32.31 -10.39
CA LYS A 691 -34.45 -33.57 -10.82
C LYS A 691 -33.47 -34.75 -10.78
N LEU A 692 -32.20 -34.57 -11.16
CA LEU A 692 -31.15 -35.60 -11.03
C LEU A 692 -30.83 -35.93 -9.57
N ARG A 693 -30.99 -34.98 -8.66
CA ARG A 693 -30.78 -35.18 -7.22
C ARG A 693 -31.98 -35.84 -6.56
N GLU A 694 -33.19 -35.53 -7.02
CA GLU A 694 -34.43 -36.19 -6.61
C GLU A 694 -34.52 -37.62 -7.15
N GLU A 695 -34.18 -37.85 -8.43
CA GLU A 695 -34.12 -39.18 -9.05
C GLU A 695 -33.01 -40.06 -8.44
N LYS A 696 -31.85 -39.49 -8.06
CA LYS A 696 -30.82 -40.21 -7.29
C LYS A 696 -31.27 -40.56 -5.87
N MET A 697 -32.05 -39.69 -5.22
CA MET A 697 -32.62 -39.96 -3.89
C MET A 697 -33.74 -41.00 -3.96
N GLU A 698 -34.52 -41.02 -5.03
CA GLU A 698 -35.60 -41.99 -5.27
C GLU A 698 -35.07 -43.36 -5.72
N ALA A 699 -33.99 -43.40 -6.52
CA ALA A 699 -33.25 -44.62 -6.85
C ALA A 699 -32.49 -45.20 -5.66
N ALA A 700 -32.03 -44.36 -4.72
CA ALA A 700 -31.45 -44.81 -3.45
C ALA A 700 -32.50 -45.36 -2.47
N ARG A 701 -33.74 -44.85 -2.51
CA ARG A 701 -34.88 -45.40 -1.75
C ARG A 701 -35.35 -46.76 -2.31
N LYS A 702 -35.41 -46.92 -3.63
CA LYS A 702 -35.76 -48.20 -4.29
C LYS A 702 -34.70 -49.31 -4.20
N LYS A 703 -33.52 -49.03 -3.64
CA LYS A 703 -32.44 -50.01 -3.42
C LYS A 703 -32.37 -50.54 -1.98
N ASN A 704 -33.17 -49.97 -1.08
CA ASN A 704 -33.24 -50.32 0.34
C ASN A 704 -34.63 -50.82 0.80
N ASP A 705 -35.57 -50.96 -0.13
CA ASP A 705 -36.71 -51.89 -0.07
C ASP A 705 -36.44 -53.03 -1.07
#